data_AF-A0A2U1FFE0-F1
#
_entry.id   AF-A0A2U1FFE0-F1
#
_cell.length_a   1.000
_cell.length_b   1.000
_cell.length_c   1.000
_cell.angle_alpha   90.00
_cell.angle_beta   90.00
_cell.angle_gamma   90.00
#
_symmetry.space_group_name_H-M   'P 1'
#
loop_
_entity.id
_entity.type
_entity.pdbx_description
1 polymer ?
#
loop_
_entity_poly.entity_id
_entity_poly.type
_entity_poly.pdbx_seq_one_letter_code
_entity_poly.pdbx_strand_id
1 'polypeptide(L)'
;MAVLDDRGTSGRGPERPGATPAEFDRQPPQDLPAEQSVLGAVLLSKDAIADVVEMLKPDDFYRPAHQTIYECVLDLYGRGEPADPVTVSAELERRGELLRIGGAPYLHTLIATVPTAANAGYYAEIVADRAILRRLVEAGTRIVQLGYHGAEGADTDDVVDRAQAAVYEVTDRRVTEDYVALEDVLQPTMDEIDAIASRGGVSFGVPTGFTDLDDVTNGLHAGQMIIVAARPGIGKALALDTPLATPAGWTSMGEVAVGDELLDAAGRPTRVVAATEVMHDRPCYEVEFSDGTVIVADESHQWLTDTRASRRSPRVSASVRTTGEIAATLRCATADRRINHSVRTAAPLQLPDRELLVPPYALGVWLGDGTSASASFTSADPEIAAHVEAEGLEAPLVGRLRYGLRLPAHPSPPERECVVCGATFRPATSQVRTCGRSCGGRARFLSAPVPAPRCPDCGGPSCGLVRCQDCRDHHGTVQARLRTLGVLGDKHIPVEYLRASEGQRRALLAGLLDTDGTVLPTGVVQFAVTNARLAADVAELISSLGMRCSTVTKAVGGRSVATSTAYLVTFSTADEVFRLERKRVAHKERRRAADETRTRLRYVVDVRPVPSVPVRCVEVDNDAHLYLAGRSLVPTHNSTLGMDFARSASIKHGLTSAFFSLEMGRTEIVMRLLSAEAKIRLADMRSGTMTDDDWTRLARRMSEISEAPLFIDDSPNMTIMEIRAKARRLKQRHDLKLIILDYMQLMTSGKKVESRQQEVSEFSRQLKLLAKELEVPLVAISQLNRGPEQRTDKKPMLSDLRESGSLEQDADMVMLISRPDAFERDDPRAGEADLILAKHRNGPTATITVAHQLHYSRFSDIARG
;
A
#
# COMPACT_ATOMS: atom_id res chain seq x y z
N MET A 1 25.59 -64.72 17.80
CA MET A 1 26.07 -64.01 16.59
C MET A 1 24.98 -64.13 15.54
N ALA A 2 24.81 -63.13 14.67
CA ALA A 2 23.66 -62.96 13.75
C ALA A 2 22.30 -62.71 14.46
N VAL A 3 21.32 -61.98 13.90
CA VAL A 3 21.34 -60.77 13.02
C VAL A 3 19.98 -60.02 13.16
N LEU A 4 19.74 -58.94 12.38
CA LEU A 4 18.62 -57.98 12.44
C LEU A 4 17.19 -58.53 12.12
N ASP A 5 16.21 -57.60 12.20
CA ASP A 5 14.79 -57.62 11.75
C ASP A 5 13.78 -58.36 12.66
N ASP A 6 12.48 -58.00 12.75
CA ASP A 6 11.69 -56.88 12.16
C ASP A 6 10.63 -56.36 13.19
N ARG A 7 9.80 -55.40 12.75
CA ARG A 7 8.61 -54.82 13.40
C ARG A 7 7.53 -55.86 13.75
N GLY A 8 6.75 -55.59 14.81
CA GLY A 8 5.51 -56.33 15.09
C GLY A 8 4.60 -55.66 16.12
N THR A 9 3.36 -55.35 15.75
CA THR A 9 2.35 -54.74 16.62
C THR A 9 1.31 -55.76 17.10
N SER A 10 1.07 -55.86 18.41
CA SER A 10 -0.28 -56.07 19.01
C SER A 10 -0.21 -56.17 20.54
N GLY A 11 -1.25 -55.73 21.25
CA GLY A 11 -1.32 -55.84 22.71
C GLY A 11 -2.28 -54.85 23.40
N ARG A 12 -3.59 -54.98 23.19
CA ARG A 12 -4.59 -54.22 23.98
C ARG A 12 -4.67 -54.76 25.40
N GLY A 13 -4.39 -53.92 26.39
CA GLY A 13 -4.81 -54.08 27.80
C GLY A 13 -5.99 -53.13 28.12
N PRO A 14 -6.82 -53.41 29.13
CA PRO A 14 -8.12 -52.76 29.27
C PRO A 14 -8.04 -51.30 29.74
N GLU A 15 -8.87 -50.47 29.13
CA GLU A 15 -9.11 -49.08 29.53
C GLU A 15 -9.75 -49.02 30.92
N ARG A 16 -9.22 -48.16 31.80
CA ARG A 16 -9.94 -47.76 33.02
C ARG A 16 -10.90 -46.63 32.67
N PRO A 17 -12.16 -46.63 33.15
CA PRO A 17 -13.06 -45.50 32.96
C PRO A 17 -12.41 -44.20 33.44
N GLY A 18 -12.57 -43.13 32.66
CA GLY A 18 -11.91 -41.86 32.94
C GLY A 18 -12.32 -41.30 34.29
N ALA A 19 -11.32 -40.91 35.09
CA ALA A 19 -11.56 -39.99 36.20
C ALA A 19 -12.05 -38.66 35.59
N THR A 20 -13.20 -38.17 36.02
CA THR A 20 -13.61 -36.79 35.72
C THR A 20 -12.56 -35.83 36.26
N PRO A 21 -12.24 -34.74 35.55
CA PRO A 21 -11.36 -33.71 36.09
C PRO A 21 -12.00 -33.16 37.36
N ALA A 22 -11.26 -33.16 38.48
CA ALA A 22 -11.73 -32.57 39.71
C ALA A 22 -11.89 -31.06 39.51
N GLU A 23 -13.02 -30.51 39.95
CA GLU A 23 -13.24 -29.06 39.95
C GLU A 23 -12.17 -28.39 40.82
N PHE A 24 -11.44 -27.43 40.26
CA PHE A 24 -10.43 -26.68 40.98
C PHE A 24 -11.09 -25.63 41.88
N ASP A 25 -11.55 -26.06 43.06
CA ASP A 25 -11.89 -25.14 44.15
C ASP A 25 -10.60 -24.50 44.71
N ARG A 26 -10.09 -23.53 43.96
CA ARG A 26 -8.89 -22.74 44.26
C ARG A 26 -9.32 -21.35 44.69
N GLN A 27 -9.34 -21.14 46.00
CA GLN A 27 -9.47 -19.81 46.58
C GLN A 27 -8.41 -18.86 46.00
N PRO A 28 -8.75 -17.61 45.62
CA PRO A 28 -7.78 -16.68 45.03
C PRO A 28 -6.62 -16.35 46.00
N PRO A 29 -5.44 -15.97 45.48
CA PRO A 29 -4.31 -15.55 46.29
C PRO A 29 -4.66 -14.39 47.25
N GLN A 30 -4.44 -14.62 48.54
CA GLN A 30 -4.69 -13.71 49.65
C GLN A 30 -3.70 -14.00 50.79
N ASP A 31 -3.54 -13.07 51.74
CA ASP A 31 -2.88 -13.31 53.02
C ASP A 31 -3.56 -12.46 54.10
N LEU A 32 -4.59 -13.01 54.74
CA LEU A 32 -5.41 -12.26 55.70
C LEU A 32 -4.62 -11.81 56.94
N PRO A 33 -3.72 -12.61 57.54
CA PRO A 33 -2.83 -12.12 58.59
C PRO A 33 -1.96 -10.93 58.14
N ALA A 34 -1.42 -10.94 56.92
CA ALA A 34 -0.67 -9.80 56.40
C ALA A 34 -1.57 -8.56 56.21
N GLU A 35 -2.75 -8.70 55.58
CA GLU A 35 -3.72 -7.60 55.43
C GLU A 35 -4.13 -6.98 56.77
N GLN A 36 -4.43 -7.81 57.78
CA GLN A 36 -4.74 -7.34 59.12
C GLN A 36 -3.53 -6.65 59.79
N SER A 37 -2.32 -7.11 59.49
CA SER A 37 -1.08 -6.52 60.02
C SER A 37 -0.72 -5.18 59.37
N VAL A 38 -1.03 -5.00 58.09
CA VAL A 38 -0.93 -3.70 57.42
C VAL A 38 -1.89 -2.70 58.06
N LEU A 39 -3.18 -3.02 58.14
CA LEU A 39 -4.19 -2.12 58.69
C LEU A 39 -3.92 -1.77 60.16
N GLY A 40 -3.52 -2.73 60.98
CA GLY A 40 -3.19 -2.47 62.39
C GLY A 40 -1.97 -1.57 62.58
N ALA A 41 -1.01 -1.56 61.64
CA ALA A 41 0.18 -0.71 61.71
C ALA A 41 -0.14 0.71 61.25
N VAL A 42 -0.89 0.81 60.16
CA VAL A 42 -1.48 2.03 59.60
C VAL A 42 -2.38 2.76 60.62
N LEU A 43 -3.14 2.02 61.44
CA LEU A 43 -3.95 2.55 62.55
C LEU A 43 -3.14 2.91 63.82
N LEU A 44 -1.84 2.61 63.87
CA LEU A 44 -0.99 2.78 65.07
C LEU A 44 0.14 3.82 64.90
N SER A 45 0.63 4.04 63.67
CA SER A 45 1.61 5.10 63.38
C SER A 45 1.34 5.78 62.05
N LYS A 46 1.47 7.11 62.01
CA LYS A 46 1.38 7.91 60.78
C LYS A 46 2.50 7.52 59.78
N ASP A 47 3.68 7.18 60.28
CA ASP A 47 4.83 6.86 59.43
C ASP A 47 4.60 5.55 58.64
N ALA A 48 3.94 4.57 59.28
CA ALA A 48 3.50 3.34 58.64
C ALA A 48 2.44 3.57 57.55
N ILE A 49 1.72 4.70 57.58
CA ILE A 49 0.81 5.08 56.49
C ILE A 49 1.62 5.49 55.25
N ALA A 50 2.69 6.27 55.41
CA ALA A 50 3.55 6.67 54.30
C ALA A 50 4.20 5.46 53.62
N ASP A 51 4.83 4.56 54.39
CA ASP A 51 5.45 3.33 53.88
C ASP A 51 4.45 2.49 53.05
N VAL A 52 3.23 2.31 53.56
CA VAL A 52 2.20 1.46 52.93
C VAL A 52 1.56 2.14 51.72
N VAL A 53 1.40 3.47 51.75
CA VAL A 53 0.92 4.28 50.61
C VAL A 53 1.86 4.18 49.41
N GLU A 54 3.15 3.90 49.59
CA GLU A 54 4.06 3.62 48.48
C GLU A 54 3.89 2.22 47.84
N MET A 55 3.17 1.30 48.50
CA MET A 55 3.09 -0.10 48.08
C MET A 55 1.68 -0.62 47.74
N LEU A 56 0.60 -0.08 48.34
CA LEU A 56 -0.77 -0.60 48.19
C LEU A 56 -1.83 0.44 47.80
N LYS A 57 -2.81 -0.01 47.02
CA LYS A 57 -4.12 0.62 46.79
C LYS A 57 -5.23 -0.12 47.57
N PRO A 58 -6.41 0.48 47.80
CA PRO A 58 -7.55 -0.22 48.41
C PRO A 58 -7.87 -1.56 47.74
N ASP A 59 -7.89 -1.63 46.41
CA ASP A 59 -8.20 -2.86 45.65
C ASP A 59 -7.20 -4.01 45.83
N ASP A 60 -6.00 -3.76 46.37
CA ASP A 60 -5.00 -4.80 46.62
C ASP A 60 -5.39 -5.72 47.79
N PHE A 61 -6.19 -5.23 48.75
CA PHE A 61 -6.74 -6.05 49.83
C PHE A 61 -7.83 -7.00 49.30
N TYR A 62 -7.80 -8.28 49.71
CA TYR A 62 -8.78 -9.29 49.28
C TYR A 62 -10.15 -9.10 49.94
N ARG A 63 -10.20 -8.67 51.22
CA ARG A 63 -11.47 -8.47 51.92
C ARG A 63 -12.03 -7.07 51.66
N PRO A 64 -13.27 -6.91 51.16
CA PRO A 64 -13.90 -5.58 51.03
C PRO A 64 -13.93 -4.76 52.33
N ALA A 65 -14.09 -5.42 53.48
CA ALA A 65 -13.98 -4.75 54.79
C ALA A 65 -12.60 -4.11 55.04
N HIS A 66 -11.52 -4.71 54.52
CA HIS A 66 -10.18 -4.14 54.61
C HIS A 66 -9.98 -2.99 53.60
N GLN A 67 -10.53 -3.13 52.39
CA GLN A 67 -10.54 -2.07 51.35
C GLN A 67 -11.15 -0.78 51.92
N THR A 68 -12.36 -0.86 52.48
CA THR A 68 -13.08 0.29 53.08
C THR A 68 -12.37 0.88 54.31
N ILE A 69 -11.67 0.08 55.12
CA ILE A 69 -10.86 0.60 56.23
C ILE A 69 -9.66 1.38 55.69
N TYR A 70 -8.93 0.83 54.71
CA TYR A 70 -7.76 1.49 54.13
C TYR A 70 -8.15 2.79 53.41
N GLU A 71 -9.21 2.77 52.59
CA GLU A 71 -9.78 3.94 51.93
C GLU A 71 -10.14 5.05 52.93
N CYS A 72 -10.79 4.70 54.04
CA CYS A 72 -11.10 5.66 55.11
C CYS A 72 -9.84 6.27 55.76
N VAL A 73 -8.79 5.46 55.97
CA VAL A 73 -7.50 5.96 56.48
C VAL A 73 -6.82 6.90 55.48
N LEU A 74 -6.78 6.55 54.19
CA LEU A 74 -6.23 7.41 53.14
C LEU A 74 -6.94 8.78 53.10
N ASP A 75 -8.27 8.75 53.19
CA ASP A 75 -9.11 9.94 53.09
C ASP A 75 -9.05 10.83 54.36
N LEU A 76 -8.72 10.26 55.53
CA LEU A 76 -8.34 11.04 56.73
C LEU A 76 -6.91 11.61 56.61
N TYR A 77 -5.95 10.78 56.18
CA TYR A 77 -4.55 11.15 56.01
C TYR A 77 -4.36 12.29 54.98
N GLY A 78 -5.09 12.24 53.86
CA GLY A 78 -5.11 13.30 52.83
C GLY A 78 -5.74 14.61 53.30
N ARG A 79 -6.64 14.57 54.30
CA ARG A 79 -7.14 15.76 55.02
C ARG A 79 -6.19 16.27 56.10
N GLY A 80 -5.10 15.55 56.38
CA GLY A 80 -4.18 15.82 57.48
C GLY A 80 -4.72 15.44 58.87
N GLU A 81 -5.86 14.75 58.92
CA GLU A 81 -6.44 14.23 60.16
C GLU A 81 -5.68 12.97 60.63
N PRO A 82 -5.51 12.73 61.94
CA PRO A 82 -4.94 11.48 62.43
C PRO A 82 -5.90 10.32 62.11
N ALA A 83 -5.36 9.20 61.64
CA ALA A 83 -6.13 8.02 61.26
C ALA A 83 -5.96 6.90 62.31
N ASP A 84 -6.57 7.10 63.48
CA ASP A 84 -6.60 6.15 64.60
C ASP A 84 -7.95 5.39 64.65
N PRO A 85 -8.13 4.36 65.52
CA PRO A 85 -9.39 3.63 65.60
C PRO A 85 -10.62 4.47 65.96
N VAL A 86 -10.45 5.62 66.65
CA VAL A 86 -11.57 6.45 67.12
C VAL A 86 -12.06 7.34 65.98
N THR A 87 -11.12 8.02 65.31
CA THR A 87 -11.34 8.84 64.12
C THR A 87 -11.85 8.01 62.94
N VAL A 88 -11.21 6.88 62.64
CA VAL A 88 -11.66 5.94 61.58
C VAL A 88 -13.03 5.35 61.91
N SER A 89 -13.32 5.00 63.17
CA SER A 89 -14.66 4.55 63.56
C SER A 89 -15.71 5.64 63.38
N ALA A 90 -15.43 6.89 63.78
CA ALA A 90 -16.37 8.00 63.66
C ALA A 90 -16.62 8.42 62.20
N GLU A 91 -15.61 8.33 61.34
CA GLU A 91 -15.71 8.55 59.91
C GLU A 91 -16.52 7.44 59.22
N LEU A 92 -16.25 6.16 59.52
CA LEU A 92 -17.02 5.03 59.01
C LEU A 92 -18.47 4.99 59.54
N GLU A 93 -18.72 5.50 60.76
CA GLU A 93 -20.09 5.66 61.28
C GLU A 93 -20.84 6.75 60.51
N ARG A 94 -20.18 7.89 60.24
CA ARG A 94 -20.73 8.98 59.42
C ARG A 94 -21.06 8.55 57.98
N ARG A 95 -20.27 7.63 57.41
CA ARG A 95 -20.52 7.01 56.09
C ARG A 95 -21.58 5.90 56.12
N GLY A 96 -21.97 5.42 57.30
CA GLY A 96 -22.90 4.30 57.47
C GLY A 96 -22.27 2.92 57.24
N GLU A 97 -20.94 2.84 57.19
CA GLU A 97 -20.20 1.64 56.78
C GLU A 97 -19.56 0.88 57.94
N LEU A 98 -19.52 1.47 59.14
CA LEU A 98 -18.95 0.86 60.35
C LEU A 98 -19.52 -0.55 60.63
N LEU A 99 -20.80 -0.80 60.34
CA LEU A 99 -21.42 -2.13 60.48
C LEU A 99 -20.93 -3.13 59.42
N ARG A 100 -20.58 -2.68 58.21
CA ARG A 100 -20.09 -3.53 57.10
C ARG A 100 -18.69 -4.09 57.38
N ILE A 101 -17.88 -3.36 58.14
CA ILE A 101 -16.51 -3.78 58.49
C ILE A 101 -16.42 -4.64 59.77
N GLY A 102 -17.53 -4.90 60.46
CA GLY A 102 -17.55 -5.63 61.74
C GLY A 102 -17.58 -4.75 63.00
N GLY A 103 -17.77 -3.44 62.86
CA GLY A 103 -17.90 -2.50 63.98
C GLY A 103 -16.58 -2.05 64.61
N ALA A 104 -16.66 -1.04 65.48
CA ALA A 104 -15.51 -0.47 66.18
C ALA A 104 -14.59 -1.50 66.90
N PRO A 105 -15.09 -2.60 67.52
CA PRO A 105 -14.23 -3.63 68.10
C PRO A 105 -13.28 -4.31 67.10
N TYR A 106 -13.60 -4.30 65.80
CA TYR A 106 -12.72 -4.87 64.79
C TYR A 106 -11.45 -4.02 64.56
N LEU A 107 -11.57 -2.68 64.59
CA LEU A 107 -10.42 -1.77 64.47
C LEU A 107 -9.42 -1.95 65.62
N HIS A 108 -9.92 -2.15 66.85
CA HIS A 108 -9.06 -2.51 68.00
C HIS A 108 -8.43 -3.90 67.86
N THR A 109 -9.12 -4.84 67.20
CA THR A 109 -8.59 -6.19 66.93
C THR A 109 -7.45 -6.14 65.90
N LEU A 110 -7.53 -5.26 64.89
CA LEU A 110 -6.46 -5.04 63.91
C LEU A 110 -5.18 -4.54 64.59
N ILE A 111 -5.27 -3.52 65.45
CA ILE A 111 -4.12 -3.07 66.26
C ILE A 111 -3.56 -4.21 67.12
N ALA A 112 -4.42 -4.98 67.81
CA ALA A 112 -3.98 -6.09 68.65
C ALA A 112 -3.37 -7.28 67.86
N THR A 113 -3.49 -7.29 66.53
CA THR A 113 -2.89 -8.31 65.64
C THR A 113 -1.43 -7.97 65.28
N VAL A 114 -1.03 -6.69 65.36
CA VAL A 114 0.27 -6.21 64.88
C VAL A 114 1.38 -6.38 65.93
N PRO A 115 2.48 -7.10 65.62
CA PRO A 115 3.62 -7.18 66.53
C PRO A 115 4.37 -5.86 66.69
N THR A 116 4.58 -5.13 65.59
CA THR A 116 5.28 -3.84 65.53
C THR A 116 4.88 -3.07 64.27
N ALA A 117 4.61 -1.77 64.37
CA ALA A 117 4.26 -0.95 63.19
C ALA A 117 5.45 -0.70 62.24
N ALA A 118 6.69 -0.78 62.72
CA ALA A 118 7.90 -0.60 61.90
C ALA A 118 8.08 -1.68 60.80
N ASN A 119 7.31 -2.77 60.83
CA ASN A 119 7.31 -3.80 59.80
C ASN A 119 6.19 -3.63 58.76
N ALA A 120 5.48 -2.50 58.74
CA ALA A 120 4.33 -2.25 57.87
C ALA A 120 4.65 -2.50 56.39
N GLY A 121 5.78 -2.00 55.89
CA GLY A 121 6.23 -2.22 54.51
C GLY A 121 6.44 -3.68 54.13
N TYR A 122 6.96 -4.52 55.05
CA TYR A 122 7.13 -5.96 54.81
C TYR A 122 5.78 -6.70 54.71
N TYR A 123 4.80 -6.33 55.54
CA TYR A 123 3.44 -6.87 55.40
C TYR A 123 2.75 -6.34 54.13
N ALA A 124 3.02 -5.10 53.72
CA ALA A 124 2.50 -4.53 52.49
C ALA A 124 3.07 -5.20 51.23
N GLU A 125 4.35 -5.55 51.20
CA GLU A 125 4.97 -6.34 50.14
C GLU A 125 4.26 -7.69 49.96
N ILE A 126 3.96 -8.40 51.06
CA ILE A 126 3.20 -9.66 51.03
C ILE A 126 1.80 -9.46 50.44
N VAL A 127 1.08 -8.41 50.84
CA VAL A 127 -0.27 -8.11 50.28
C VAL A 127 -0.19 -7.75 48.80
N ALA A 128 0.81 -6.95 48.38
CA ALA A 128 1.02 -6.55 46.99
C ALA A 128 1.32 -7.77 46.09
N ASP A 129 2.16 -8.70 46.55
CA ASP A 129 2.44 -9.96 45.84
C ASP A 129 1.18 -10.82 45.67
N ARG A 130 0.33 -10.92 46.71
CA ARG A 130 -0.95 -11.63 46.61
C ARG A 130 -1.92 -10.92 45.66
N ALA A 131 -1.95 -9.58 45.65
CA ALA A 131 -2.78 -8.81 44.73
C ALA A 131 -2.33 -8.96 43.26
N ILE A 132 -1.02 -8.98 42.98
CA ILE A 132 -0.47 -9.25 41.64
C ILE A 132 -0.83 -10.67 41.19
N LEU A 133 -0.68 -11.68 42.06
CA LEU A 133 -1.07 -13.05 41.76
C LEU A 133 -2.59 -13.20 41.55
N ARG A 134 -3.41 -12.42 42.26
CA ARG A 134 -4.87 -12.36 42.07
C ARG A 134 -5.25 -11.74 40.73
N ARG A 135 -4.70 -10.56 40.39
CA ARG A 135 -4.85 -9.92 39.07
C ARG A 135 -4.43 -10.84 37.93
N LEU A 136 -3.39 -11.66 38.10
CA LEU A 136 -2.95 -12.64 37.11
C LEU A 136 -3.98 -13.76 36.87
N VAL A 137 -4.66 -14.24 37.93
CA VAL A 137 -5.75 -15.23 37.82
C VAL A 137 -6.99 -14.62 37.14
N GLU A 138 -7.30 -13.37 37.44
CA GLU A 138 -8.41 -12.62 36.81
C GLU A 138 -8.14 -12.36 35.32
N ALA A 139 -6.93 -11.93 34.97
CA ALA A 139 -6.48 -11.79 33.58
C ALA A 139 -6.53 -13.14 32.84
N GLY A 140 -6.04 -14.23 33.44
CA GLY A 140 -6.13 -15.57 32.88
C GLY A 140 -7.58 -15.99 32.60
N THR A 141 -8.50 -15.73 33.54
CA THR A 141 -9.94 -15.99 33.38
C THR A 141 -10.53 -15.16 32.23
N ARG A 142 -10.20 -13.86 32.14
CA ARG A 142 -10.63 -12.98 31.04
C ARG A 142 -10.13 -13.47 29.67
N ILE A 143 -8.89 -13.93 29.58
CA ILE A 143 -8.30 -14.46 28.34
C ILE A 143 -8.99 -15.77 27.92
N VAL A 144 -9.29 -16.66 28.86
CA VAL A 144 -10.08 -17.88 28.59
C VAL A 144 -11.48 -17.53 28.08
N GLN A 145 -12.15 -16.55 28.70
CA GLN A 145 -13.46 -16.07 28.23
C GLN A 145 -13.39 -15.48 26.82
N LEU A 146 -12.39 -14.63 26.52
CA LEU A 146 -12.16 -14.08 25.18
C LEU A 146 -11.96 -15.19 24.13
N GLY A 147 -11.19 -16.24 24.46
CA GLY A 147 -10.97 -17.38 23.57
C GLY A 147 -12.25 -18.16 23.22
N TYR A 148 -13.21 -18.26 24.14
CA TYR A 148 -14.51 -18.89 23.85
C TYR A 148 -15.45 -17.97 23.06
N HIS A 149 -15.51 -16.67 23.37
CA HIS A 149 -16.38 -15.72 22.66
C HIS A 149 -15.86 -15.40 21.24
N GLY A 150 -14.55 -15.47 21.02
CA GLY A 150 -13.95 -15.28 19.68
C GLY A 150 -14.44 -16.31 18.65
N ALA A 151 -14.91 -17.48 19.10
CA ALA A 151 -15.49 -18.50 18.22
C ALA A 151 -16.84 -18.09 17.58
N GLU A 152 -17.48 -17.03 18.08
CA GLU A 152 -18.77 -16.52 17.57
C GLU A 152 -18.62 -15.41 16.50
N GLY A 153 -17.42 -15.28 15.90
CA GLY A 153 -17.20 -14.43 14.72
C GLY A 153 -16.65 -13.03 15.00
N ALA A 154 -15.98 -12.83 16.14
CA ALA A 154 -15.08 -11.69 16.30
C ALA A 154 -13.83 -11.85 15.42
N ASP A 155 -13.15 -10.73 15.12
CA ASP A 155 -11.85 -10.79 14.44
C ASP A 155 -10.81 -11.46 15.36
N THR A 156 -10.02 -12.39 14.82
CA THR A 156 -8.99 -13.09 15.60
C THR A 156 -7.94 -12.14 16.16
N ASP A 157 -7.70 -11.03 15.46
CA ASP A 157 -6.64 -10.09 15.81
C ASP A 157 -7.09 -9.17 16.97
N ASP A 158 -8.37 -8.74 17.02
CA ASP A 158 -8.96 -8.05 18.20
C ASP A 158 -8.95 -8.94 19.45
N VAL A 159 -9.26 -10.23 19.30
CA VAL A 159 -9.21 -11.21 20.40
C VAL A 159 -7.79 -11.37 20.94
N VAL A 160 -6.77 -11.37 20.06
CA VAL A 160 -5.36 -11.43 20.45
C VAL A 160 -4.88 -10.14 21.11
N ASP A 161 -5.19 -8.97 20.56
CA ASP A 161 -4.79 -7.68 21.14
C ASP A 161 -5.43 -7.44 22.51
N ARG A 162 -6.71 -7.79 22.68
CA ARG A 162 -7.40 -7.70 23.97
C ARG A 162 -6.87 -8.72 24.98
N ALA A 163 -6.46 -9.90 24.54
CA ALA A 163 -5.76 -10.85 25.40
C ALA A 163 -4.38 -10.33 25.83
N GLN A 164 -3.61 -9.69 24.94
CA GLN A 164 -2.35 -9.03 25.29
C GLN A 164 -2.56 -7.89 26.30
N ALA A 165 -3.54 -7.01 26.07
CA ALA A 165 -3.87 -5.92 26.98
C ALA A 165 -4.21 -6.44 28.39
N ALA A 166 -5.02 -7.50 28.50
CA ALA A 166 -5.37 -8.11 29.78
C ALA A 166 -4.16 -8.69 30.54
N VAL A 167 -3.10 -9.14 29.86
CA VAL A 167 -1.82 -9.53 30.50
C VAL A 167 -1.04 -8.28 30.95
N TYR A 168 -0.99 -7.24 30.11
CA TYR A 168 -0.22 -6.03 30.40
C TYR A 168 -0.77 -5.25 31.61
N GLU A 169 -2.09 -5.21 31.81
CA GLU A 169 -2.73 -4.63 33.01
C GLU A 169 -2.20 -5.21 34.33
N VAL A 170 -1.78 -6.49 34.35
CA VAL A 170 -1.22 -7.15 35.54
C VAL A 170 0.17 -6.60 35.92
N THR A 171 0.88 -6.01 34.94
CA THR A 171 2.27 -5.55 35.09
C THR A 171 2.42 -4.06 35.37
N ASP A 172 1.33 -3.28 35.38
CA ASP A 172 1.38 -1.81 35.46
C ASP A 172 1.61 -1.30 36.89
N ARG A 173 2.87 -1.28 37.32
CA ARG A 173 3.29 -0.62 38.56
C ARG A 173 3.35 0.89 38.35
N ARG A 174 2.33 1.59 38.89
CA ARG A 174 2.26 3.04 39.10
C ARG A 174 2.42 3.91 37.85
N VAL A 175 1.29 4.29 37.26
CA VAL A 175 1.12 5.70 36.84
C VAL A 175 1.09 6.56 38.09
N THR A 176 1.95 7.58 38.15
CA THR A 176 2.04 8.57 39.24
C THR A 176 0.87 9.56 39.17
N GLU A 177 0.46 10.16 40.29
CA GLU A 177 -0.69 11.07 40.35
C GLU A 177 -0.40 12.45 39.73
N ASP A 178 -1.43 13.10 39.16
CA ASP A 178 -1.33 14.22 38.21
C ASP A 178 -0.82 15.58 38.77
N TYR A 179 -0.42 15.66 40.05
CA TYR A 179 -0.02 16.92 40.68
C TYR A 179 1.29 16.78 41.46
N VAL A 180 2.36 17.35 40.92
CA VAL A 180 3.67 17.49 41.58
C VAL A 180 3.78 18.90 42.18
N ALA A 181 4.30 19.04 43.41
CA ALA A 181 4.47 20.37 43.99
C ALA A 181 5.61 21.13 43.29
N LEU A 182 5.51 22.46 43.22
CA LEU A 182 6.54 23.27 42.55
C LEU A 182 7.92 23.11 43.20
N GLU A 183 7.99 22.84 44.50
CA GLU A 183 9.23 22.58 45.24
C GLU A 183 9.94 21.29 44.74
N ASP A 184 9.19 20.21 44.51
CA ASP A 184 9.71 18.94 43.99
C ASP A 184 10.16 19.04 42.52
N VAL A 185 9.58 19.96 41.74
CA VAL A 185 9.99 20.25 40.35
C VAL A 185 11.18 21.21 40.31
N LEU A 186 11.28 22.15 41.26
CA LEU A 186 12.33 23.16 41.29
C LEU A 186 13.72 22.54 41.44
N GLN A 187 13.92 21.59 42.34
CA GLN A 187 15.26 21.03 42.57
C GLN A 187 15.82 20.30 41.33
N PRO A 188 15.10 19.35 40.69
CA PRO A 188 15.54 18.75 39.42
C PRO A 188 15.72 19.79 38.29
N THR A 189 14.88 20.82 38.23
CA THR A 189 15.04 21.91 37.23
C THR A 189 16.34 22.70 37.46
N MET A 190 16.72 22.95 38.72
CA MET A 190 17.99 23.60 39.04
C MET A 190 19.18 22.69 38.77
N ASP A 191 19.07 21.38 39.06
CA ASP A 191 20.10 20.40 38.73
C ASP A 191 20.30 20.28 37.19
N GLU A 192 19.22 20.38 36.39
CA GLU A 192 19.33 20.52 34.92
C GLU A 192 20.00 21.84 34.51
N ILE A 193 19.64 22.97 35.12
CA ILE A 193 20.25 24.28 34.82
C ILE A 193 21.76 24.29 35.15
N ASP A 194 22.18 23.67 36.25
CA ASP A 194 23.61 23.53 36.59
C ASP A 194 24.31 22.50 35.68
N ALA A 195 23.62 21.43 35.25
CA ALA A 195 24.12 20.50 34.22
C ALA A 195 24.25 21.16 32.84
N ILE A 196 23.46 22.19 32.53
CA ILE A 196 23.55 23.04 31.34
C ILE A 196 24.70 24.04 31.48
N ALA A 197 24.79 24.75 32.61
CA ALA A 197 25.83 25.74 32.89
C ALA A 197 27.23 25.12 32.87
N SER A 198 27.42 23.96 33.51
CA SER A 198 28.67 23.20 33.52
C SER A 198 29.11 22.65 32.16
N ARG A 199 28.20 22.61 31.17
CA ARG A 199 28.48 22.20 29.77
C ARG A 199 28.61 23.38 28.80
N GLY A 200 28.63 24.62 29.30
CA GLY A 200 28.80 25.84 28.49
C GLY A 200 27.53 26.66 28.28
N GLY A 201 26.43 26.38 28.98
CA GLY A 201 25.25 27.24 29.04
C GLY A 201 24.18 26.98 27.96
N VAL A 202 24.22 25.84 27.26
CA VAL A 202 23.23 25.43 26.26
C VAL A 202 22.68 24.04 26.59
N SER A 203 21.36 23.88 26.54
CA SER A 203 20.71 22.57 26.68
C SER A 203 20.68 21.85 25.34
N PHE A 204 21.41 20.74 25.24
CA PHE A 204 21.55 19.97 24.01
C PHE A 204 20.61 18.76 23.98
N GLY A 205 19.69 18.76 23.01
CA GLY A 205 18.93 17.58 22.60
C GLY A 205 19.76 16.63 21.73
N VAL A 206 19.09 15.73 21.02
CA VAL A 206 19.74 14.81 20.06
C VAL A 206 20.26 15.62 18.86
N PRO A 207 21.57 15.63 18.56
CA PRO A 207 22.12 16.45 17.47
C PRO A 207 21.61 15.99 16.10
N THR A 208 21.02 16.92 15.33
CA THR A 208 20.59 16.65 13.95
C THR A 208 21.78 16.34 13.05
N GLY A 209 22.96 16.85 13.40
CA GLY A 209 24.20 16.62 12.67
C GLY A 209 24.45 17.62 11.54
N PHE A 210 23.69 18.71 11.54
CA PHE A 210 23.86 19.90 10.71
C PHE A 210 24.11 21.09 11.66
N THR A 211 25.29 21.68 11.60
CA THR A 211 25.76 22.68 12.58
C THR A 211 24.82 23.89 12.62
N ASP A 212 24.42 24.40 11.46
CA ASP A 212 23.52 25.56 11.32
C ASP A 212 22.07 25.27 11.79
N LEU A 213 21.65 24.00 11.89
CA LEU A 213 20.34 23.61 12.40
C LEU A 213 20.39 23.34 13.91
N ASP A 214 21.47 22.73 14.38
CA ASP A 214 21.73 22.53 15.80
C ASP A 214 21.99 23.88 16.52
N ASP A 215 22.61 24.87 15.86
CA ASP A 215 22.73 26.28 16.32
C ASP A 215 21.36 26.96 16.56
N VAL A 216 20.29 26.52 15.87
CA VAL A 216 18.94 27.13 15.91
C VAL A 216 17.96 26.36 16.81
N THR A 217 18.14 25.04 16.92
CA THR A 217 17.25 24.14 17.67
C THR A 217 17.84 23.69 19.02
N ASN A 218 19.15 23.79 19.18
CA ASN A 218 19.94 23.08 20.18
C ASN A 218 19.73 21.55 20.13
N GLY A 219 19.46 21.00 18.93
CA GLY A 219 19.12 19.59 18.71
C GLY A 219 17.62 19.28 18.89
N LEU A 220 17.27 17.99 18.82
CA LEU A 220 15.90 17.50 18.95
C LEU A 220 15.62 17.08 20.40
N HIS A 221 14.62 17.67 21.05
CA HIS A 221 14.41 17.52 22.50
C HIS A 221 13.40 16.41 22.86
N ALA A 222 13.49 15.90 24.09
CA ALA A 222 12.55 14.94 24.64
C ALA A 222 11.09 15.42 24.53
N GLY A 223 10.16 14.50 24.25
CA GLY A 223 8.74 14.81 24.14
C GLY A 223 8.31 15.60 22.89
N GLN A 224 9.24 15.97 22.00
CA GLN A 224 8.93 16.68 20.76
C GLN A 224 8.44 15.73 19.64
N MET A 225 7.44 16.20 18.89
CA MET A 225 7.04 15.67 17.60
C MET A 225 7.52 16.63 16.51
N ILE A 226 8.38 16.13 15.64
CA ILE A 226 8.99 16.86 14.54
C ILE A 226 8.43 16.31 13.22
N ILE A 227 7.82 17.17 12.42
CA ILE A 227 7.43 16.83 11.06
C ILE A 227 8.56 17.24 10.10
N VAL A 228 9.04 16.27 9.32
CA VAL A 228 9.91 16.52 8.17
C VAL A 228 9.06 16.34 6.92
N ALA A 229 8.82 17.42 6.17
CA ALA A 229 7.95 17.39 5.02
C ALA A 229 8.67 17.81 3.73
N ALA A 230 8.45 17.04 2.66
CA ALA A 230 9.12 17.21 1.37
C ALA A 230 8.15 16.98 0.20
N ARG A 231 8.52 17.45 -1.00
CA ARG A 231 7.83 17.11 -2.25
C ARG A 231 8.39 15.80 -2.83
N PRO A 232 7.56 14.94 -3.46
CA PRO A 232 8.03 13.68 -4.04
C PRO A 232 9.03 13.84 -5.21
N GLY A 233 10.11 13.05 -5.18
CA GLY A 233 10.70 12.43 -6.38
C GLY A 233 11.33 13.29 -7.47
N ILE A 234 12.43 14.00 -7.20
CA ILE A 234 13.32 14.52 -8.27
C ILE A 234 14.17 13.38 -8.82
N GLY A 235 13.64 12.60 -9.79
CA GLY A 235 14.39 11.49 -10.39
C GLY A 235 13.59 10.40 -11.15
N LYS A 236 12.43 10.71 -11.74
CA LYS A 236 11.61 9.74 -12.50
C LYS A 236 11.45 10.09 -14.00
N ALA A 237 12.50 10.56 -14.68
CA ALA A 237 12.36 11.10 -16.03
C ALA A 237 12.39 10.02 -17.14
N LEU A 238 11.51 10.14 -18.14
CA LEU A 238 11.40 9.27 -19.32
C LEU A 238 11.43 10.10 -20.59
N ALA A 239 11.86 9.52 -21.71
CA ALA A 239 11.87 10.20 -23.01
C ALA A 239 10.46 10.67 -23.42
N LEU A 240 10.34 11.84 -24.04
CA LEU A 240 9.03 12.47 -24.33
C LEU A 240 8.11 11.60 -25.21
N ASP A 241 8.67 10.77 -26.07
CA ASP A 241 7.94 9.83 -26.93
C ASP A 241 7.46 8.57 -26.20
N THR A 242 7.84 8.37 -24.93
CA THR A 242 7.40 7.23 -24.11
C THR A 242 5.88 7.25 -23.97
N PRO A 243 5.16 6.21 -24.44
CA PRO A 243 3.71 6.16 -24.36
C PRO A 243 3.26 5.82 -22.93
N LEU A 244 2.24 6.53 -22.45
CA LEU A 244 1.64 6.37 -21.12
C LEU A 244 0.19 5.91 -21.29
N ALA A 245 -0.21 4.88 -20.53
CA ALA A 245 -1.52 4.26 -20.68
C ALA A 245 -2.63 5.09 -19.99
N THR A 246 -3.72 5.36 -20.71
CA THR A 246 -4.88 6.13 -20.20
C THR A 246 -6.17 5.31 -20.28
N PRO A 247 -7.22 5.64 -19.50
CA PRO A 247 -8.55 5.04 -19.63
C PRO A 247 -9.15 5.19 -21.04
N ALA A 248 -8.76 6.23 -21.78
CA ALA A 248 -9.24 6.49 -23.14
C ALA A 248 -8.38 5.83 -24.25
N GLY A 249 -7.14 5.44 -23.95
CA GLY A 249 -6.19 4.92 -24.94
C GLY A 249 -4.73 5.11 -24.50
N TRP A 250 -4.01 5.98 -25.20
CA TRP A 250 -2.61 6.34 -24.95
C TRP A 250 -2.42 7.85 -25.02
N THR A 251 -1.50 8.37 -24.21
CA THR A 251 -0.86 9.69 -24.38
C THR A 251 0.67 9.49 -24.44
N SER A 252 1.45 10.54 -24.68
CA SER A 252 2.92 10.50 -24.58
C SER A 252 3.42 11.31 -23.38
N MET A 253 4.64 11.03 -22.93
CA MET A 253 5.31 11.79 -21.86
C MET A 253 5.53 13.27 -22.24
N GLY A 254 5.54 13.62 -23.53
CA GLY A 254 5.56 15.00 -24.03
C GLY A 254 4.19 15.68 -24.01
N GLU A 255 3.11 14.97 -24.38
CA GLU A 255 1.77 15.55 -24.53
C GLU A 255 0.98 15.60 -23.21
N VAL A 256 1.26 14.69 -22.27
CA VAL A 256 0.55 14.57 -20.99
C VAL A 256 0.55 15.87 -20.17
N ALA A 257 -0.61 16.22 -19.63
CA ALA A 257 -0.86 17.45 -18.88
C ALA A 257 -1.44 17.18 -17.48
N VAL A 258 -1.30 18.17 -16.59
CA VAL A 258 -1.91 18.11 -15.25
C VAL A 258 -3.44 18.17 -15.40
N GLY A 259 -4.11 17.10 -15.00
CA GLY A 259 -5.54 16.91 -15.17
C GLY A 259 -5.93 15.66 -15.95
N ASP A 260 -5.02 15.12 -16.77
CA ASP A 260 -5.23 13.88 -17.54
C ASP A 260 -5.36 12.66 -16.62
N GLU A 261 -5.94 11.57 -17.12
CA GLU A 261 -5.96 10.27 -16.43
C GLU A 261 -4.94 9.29 -17.04
N LEU A 262 -4.05 8.76 -16.19
CA LEU A 262 -3.23 7.59 -16.48
C LEU A 262 -3.80 6.35 -15.78
N LEU A 263 -3.07 5.24 -15.85
CA LEU A 263 -3.38 3.99 -15.16
C LEU A 263 -2.26 3.62 -14.18
N ASP A 264 -2.62 3.11 -13.00
CA ASP A 264 -1.70 2.75 -11.91
C ASP A 264 -1.17 1.30 -12.02
N ALA A 265 -0.23 0.91 -11.15
CA ALA A 265 0.34 -0.45 -11.15
C ALA A 265 -0.68 -1.58 -10.88
N ALA A 266 -1.81 -1.25 -10.24
CA ALA A 266 -2.94 -2.15 -10.01
C ALA A 266 -3.97 -2.11 -11.17
N GLY A 267 -3.72 -1.34 -12.23
CA GLY A 267 -4.54 -1.22 -13.42
C GLY A 267 -5.69 -0.22 -13.32
N ARG A 268 -5.80 0.55 -12.24
CA ARG A 268 -6.89 1.51 -11.97
C ARG A 268 -6.61 2.89 -12.59
N PRO A 269 -7.63 3.69 -12.94
CA PRO A 269 -7.46 5.11 -13.25
C PRO A 269 -6.79 5.87 -12.10
N THR A 270 -5.89 6.80 -12.44
CA THR A 270 -5.18 7.70 -11.52
C THR A 270 -4.88 9.00 -12.26
N ARG A 271 -5.10 10.16 -11.62
CA ARG A 271 -5.02 11.46 -12.28
C ARG A 271 -3.59 12.01 -12.23
N VAL A 272 -3.14 12.59 -13.33
CA VAL A 272 -1.90 13.37 -13.40
C VAL A 272 -2.09 14.66 -12.62
N VAL A 273 -1.28 14.83 -11.59
CA VAL A 273 -1.38 15.93 -10.62
C VAL A 273 -0.16 16.83 -10.60
N ALA A 274 0.97 16.40 -11.16
CA ALA A 274 2.08 17.26 -11.56
C ALA A 274 2.76 16.73 -12.84
N ALA A 275 3.40 17.62 -13.58
CA ALA A 275 4.24 17.30 -14.72
C ALA A 275 5.39 18.30 -14.78
N THR A 276 6.64 17.83 -14.88
CA THR A 276 7.82 18.71 -14.91
C THR A 276 7.93 19.45 -16.25
N GLU A 277 8.80 20.45 -16.30
CA GLU A 277 9.35 20.91 -17.58
C GLU A 277 10.23 19.82 -18.23
N VAL A 278 10.62 20.06 -19.48
CA VAL A 278 11.46 19.13 -20.26
C VAL A 278 12.92 19.31 -19.87
N MET A 279 13.55 18.22 -19.41
CA MET A 279 14.96 18.18 -19.09
C MET A 279 15.78 17.71 -20.30
N HIS A 280 16.80 18.49 -20.66
CA HIS A 280 17.75 18.19 -21.72
C HIS A 280 19.10 17.70 -21.14
N ASP A 281 19.99 17.18 -21.98
CA ASP A 281 21.39 16.86 -21.65
C ASP A 281 21.58 16.04 -20.35
N ARG A 282 20.73 15.04 -20.14
CA ARG A 282 20.87 14.01 -19.09
C ARG A 282 21.42 12.71 -19.70
N PRO A 283 22.27 11.93 -19.01
CA PRO A 283 22.62 10.59 -19.45
C PRO A 283 21.37 9.72 -19.58
N CYS A 284 21.16 9.14 -20.76
CA CYS A 284 19.98 8.36 -21.11
C CYS A 284 20.37 6.92 -21.44
N TYR A 285 19.49 6.00 -21.10
CA TYR A 285 19.68 4.56 -21.30
C TYR A 285 18.44 3.92 -21.91
N GLU A 286 18.66 3.06 -22.89
CA GLU A 286 17.67 2.21 -23.51
C GLU A 286 17.59 0.88 -22.74
N VAL A 287 16.46 0.62 -22.09
CA VAL A 287 16.20 -0.57 -21.27
C VAL A 287 15.39 -1.58 -22.07
N GLU A 288 15.98 -2.74 -22.39
CA GLU A 288 15.35 -3.81 -23.13
C GLU A 288 14.86 -4.91 -22.17
N PHE A 289 13.60 -5.35 -22.32
CA PHE A 289 12.95 -6.35 -21.47
C PHE A 289 12.70 -7.68 -22.23
N SER A 290 12.55 -8.77 -21.47
CA SER A 290 12.45 -10.16 -21.96
C SER A 290 11.18 -10.53 -22.78
N ASP A 291 10.34 -9.55 -23.07
CA ASP A 291 9.21 -9.61 -24.00
C ASP A 291 9.48 -8.85 -25.32
N GLY A 292 10.62 -8.15 -25.43
CA GLY A 292 10.96 -7.26 -26.53
C GLY A 292 10.57 -5.80 -26.29
N THR A 293 10.04 -5.45 -25.10
CA THR A 293 9.77 -4.05 -24.75
C THR A 293 11.08 -3.27 -24.65
N VAL A 294 11.09 -2.05 -25.18
CA VAL A 294 12.16 -1.07 -25.00
C VAL A 294 11.58 0.19 -24.37
N ILE A 295 12.26 0.77 -23.38
CA ILE A 295 11.94 2.08 -22.79
C ILE A 295 13.23 2.89 -22.67
N VAL A 296 13.21 4.16 -23.10
CA VAL A 296 14.33 5.10 -22.91
C VAL A 296 14.08 5.92 -21.65
N ALA A 297 14.99 5.80 -20.69
CA ALA A 297 14.89 6.40 -19.36
C ALA A 297 16.18 7.15 -18.99
N ASP A 298 16.07 8.13 -18.10
CA ASP A 298 17.27 8.79 -17.56
C ASP A 298 18.06 7.84 -16.63
N GLU A 299 19.36 8.06 -16.47
CA GLU A 299 20.24 7.22 -15.63
C GLU A 299 19.72 7.07 -14.19
N SER A 300 19.13 8.13 -13.63
CA SER A 300 18.61 8.16 -12.25
C SER A 300 17.22 7.52 -12.12
N HIS A 301 16.53 7.27 -13.23
CA HIS A 301 15.15 6.79 -13.26
C HIS A 301 14.98 5.47 -12.48
N GLN A 302 14.02 5.44 -11.56
CA GLN A 302 13.92 4.39 -10.53
C GLN A 302 12.87 3.32 -10.85
N TRP A 303 13.30 2.05 -10.89
CA TRP A 303 12.47 0.88 -11.20
C TRP A 303 12.37 -0.06 -9.98
N LEU A 304 11.18 -0.60 -9.68
CA LEU A 304 11.06 -1.67 -8.67
C LEU A 304 11.53 -3.01 -9.24
N THR A 305 12.70 -3.49 -8.82
CA THR A 305 13.36 -4.69 -9.38
C THR A 305 13.47 -5.85 -8.39
N ASP A 306 12.96 -7.01 -8.79
CA ASP A 306 13.36 -8.30 -8.25
C ASP A 306 14.73 -8.70 -8.84
N THR A 307 15.63 -9.23 -8.00
CA THR A 307 16.99 -9.66 -8.38
C THR A 307 17.08 -11.19 -8.46
N ARG A 308 18.23 -11.74 -8.92
CA ARG A 308 18.44 -13.21 -8.86
C ARG A 308 18.49 -13.74 -7.43
N ALA A 309 18.79 -12.88 -6.45
CA ALA A 309 18.76 -13.21 -5.03
C ALA A 309 17.33 -13.21 -4.45
N SER A 310 16.53 -12.16 -4.71
CA SER A 310 15.14 -12.10 -4.23
C SER A 310 14.29 -13.27 -4.74
N ARG A 311 14.34 -13.52 -6.05
CA ARG A 311 13.65 -14.66 -6.70
C ARG A 311 14.15 -16.06 -6.30
N ARG A 312 15.10 -16.16 -5.36
CA ARG A 312 15.61 -17.42 -4.80
C ARG A 312 15.43 -17.54 -3.29
N SER A 313 15.02 -16.48 -2.59
CA SER A 313 14.89 -16.48 -1.13
C SER A 313 13.65 -15.67 -0.72
N PRO A 314 12.64 -16.28 -0.08
CA PRO A 314 11.47 -15.55 0.41
C PRO A 314 11.79 -14.57 1.56
N ARG A 315 13.07 -14.47 1.97
CA ARG A 315 13.58 -13.47 2.93
C ARG A 315 14.20 -12.23 2.27
N VAL A 316 14.17 -12.12 0.94
CA VAL A 316 14.76 -11.00 0.19
C VAL A 316 13.71 -10.49 -0.79
N SER A 317 13.27 -9.25 -0.61
CA SER A 317 12.23 -8.58 -1.39
C SER A 317 12.75 -7.96 -2.70
N ALA A 318 11.84 -7.41 -3.51
CA ALA A 318 12.18 -6.50 -4.59
C ALA A 318 12.78 -5.20 -4.04
N SER A 319 13.64 -4.55 -4.82
CA SER A 319 14.40 -3.34 -4.44
C SER A 319 14.37 -2.30 -5.55
N VAL A 320 14.29 -1.01 -5.19
CA VAL A 320 14.20 0.10 -6.14
C VAL A 320 15.59 0.41 -6.71
N ARG A 321 15.80 0.21 -8.01
CA ARG A 321 17.10 0.42 -8.68
C ARG A 321 17.03 1.48 -9.76
N THR A 322 18.09 2.28 -9.90
CA THR A 322 18.18 3.25 -11.00
C THR A 322 18.52 2.57 -12.33
N THR A 323 18.25 3.21 -13.47
CA THR A 323 18.63 2.65 -14.78
C THR A 323 20.13 2.39 -14.90
N GLY A 324 20.98 3.29 -14.37
CA GLY A 324 22.44 3.10 -14.33
C GLY A 324 22.87 1.89 -13.47
N GLU A 325 22.24 1.67 -12.31
CA GLU A 325 22.49 0.49 -11.48
C GLU A 325 22.06 -0.81 -12.18
N ILE A 326 20.94 -0.80 -12.88
CA ILE A 326 20.45 -1.95 -13.66
C ILE A 326 21.43 -2.25 -14.79
N ALA A 327 21.97 -1.24 -15.49
CA ALA A 327 23.02 -1.42 -16.48
C ALA A 327 24.28 -2.08 -15.88
N ALA A 328 24.79 -1.52 -14.78
CA ALA A 328 25.99 -2.01 -14.12
C ALA A 328 25.86 -3.45 -13.59
N THR A 329 24.66 -3.88 -13.17
CA THR A 329 24.42 -5.20 -12.55
C THR A 329 23.48 -6.12 -13.33
N LEU A 330 23.27 -5.84 -14.61
CA LEU A 330 22.37 -6.54 -15.54
C LEU A 330 22.56 -8.06 -15.55
N ARG A 331 23.81 -8.52 -15.43
CA ARG A 331 24.20 -9.93 -15.37
C ARG A 331 24.89 -10.22 -14.04
N CYS A 332 24.59 -11.37 -13.44
CA CYS A 332 25.28 -11.85 -12.26
C CYS A 332 26.73 -12.24 -12.59
N ALA A 333 27.64 -12.07 -11.63
CA ALA A 333 29.05 -12.51 -11.70
C ALA A 333 29.20 -14.04 -11.55
N THR A 334 28.38 -14.83 -12.25
CA THR A 334 28.50 -16.28 -12.38
C THR A 334 29.16 -16.62 -13.72
N ALA A 335 29.82 -17.79 -13.80
CA ALA A 335 30.52 -18.23 -15.02
C ALA A 335 29.62 -18.30 -16.28
N ASP A 336 28.31 -18.38 -16.08
CA ASP A 336 27.27 -18.42 -17.11
C ASP A 336 26.51 -17.08 -17.29
N ARG A 337 27.02 -15.98 -16.71
CA ARG A 337 26.54 -14.58 -16.85
C ARG A 337 25.02 -14.44 -16.94
N ARG A 338 24.27 -15.06 -16.02
CA ARG A 338 22.79 -15.06 -16.07
C ARG A 338 22.19 -13.70 -15.76
N ILE A 339 21.00 -13.44 -16.29
CA ILE A 339 20.23 -12.21 -16.03
C ILE A 339 19.94 -12.04 -14.53
N ASN A 340 20.18 -10.83 -14.03
CA ASN A 340 19.97 -10.48 -12.64
C ASN A 340 18.57 -9.88 -12.39
N HIS A 341 18.19 -8.84 -13.12
CA HIS A 341 17.03 -8.01 -12.78
C HIS A 341 15.72 -8.44 -13.46
N SER A 342 14.60 -8.18 -12.78
CA SER A 342 13.26 -8.26 -13.36
C SER A 342 12.29 -7.29 -12.70
N VAL A 343 11.48 -6.59 -13.48
CA VAL A 343 10.35 -5.78 -13.00
C VAL A 343 9.06 -6.60 -13.03
N ARG A 344 8.11 -6.33 -12.14
CA ARG A 344 6.80 -7.00 -12.11
C ARG A 344 5.90 -6.50 -13.24
N THR A 345 5.04 -7.37 -13.76
CA THR A 345 3.97 -6.95 -14.68
C THR A 345 2.89 -6.19 -13.92
N ALA A 346 2.21 -5.26 -14.58
CA ALA A 346 0.98 -4.66 -14.08
C ALA A 346 -0.10 -5.73 -13.79
N ALA A 347 -1.04 -5.40 -12.90
CA ALA A 347 -2.29 -6.16 -12.79
C ALA A 347 -3.19 -5.93 -14.04
N PRO A 348 -4.25 -6.73 -14.24
CA PRO A 348 -5.25 -6.45 -15.27
C PRO A 348 -5.85 -5.05 -15.09
N LEU A 349 -6.05 -4.32 -16.20
CA LEU A 349 -6.65 -2.99 -16.15
C LEU A 349 -8.08 -3.05 -15.60
N GLN A 350 -8.39 -2.21 -14.62
CA GLN A 350 -9.68 -2.13 -13.93
C GLN A 350 -10.48 -0.98 -14.54
N LEU A 351 -11.22 -1.30 -15.61
CA LEU A 351 -12.00 -0.35 -16.41
C LEU A 351 -13.50 -0.75 -16.40
N PRO A 352 -14.43 0.21 -16.53
CA PRO A 352 -15.86 -0.07 -16.51
C PRO A 352 -16.33 -0.87 -17.73
N ASP A 353 -17.47 -1.55 -17.61
CA ASP A 353 -18.18 -2.10 -18.76
C ASP A 353 -18.60 -0.98 -19.72
N ARG A 354 -18.51 -1.26 -21.03
CA ARG A 354 -18.92 -0.33 -22.09
C ARG A 354 -20.03 -0.93 -22.93
N GLU A 355 -20.91 -0.09 -23.48
CA GLU A 355 -21.84 -0.53 -24.52
C GLU A 355 -21.07 -0.67 -25.85
N LEU A 356 -20.88 -1.90 -26.30
CA LEU A 356 -20.03 -2.25 -27.44
C LEU A 356 -20.90 -2.68 -28.63
N LEU A 357 -20.66 -2.10 -29.81
CA LEU A 357 -21.53 -2.30 -30.99
C LEU A 357 -21.63 -3.77 -31.41
N VAL A 358 -20.53 -4.53 -31.34
CA VAL A 358 -20.50 -5.97 -31.58
C VAL A 358 -20.10 -6.68 -30.27
N PRO A 359 -20.77 -7.76 -29.84
CA PRO A 359 -20.37 -8.49 -28.64
C PRO A 359 -18.91 -8.96 -28.71
N PRO A 360 -18.14 -8.95 -27.61
CA PRO A 360 -16.68 -9.01 -27.70
C PRO A 360 -16.16 -10.33 -28.27
N TYR A 361 -16.74 -11.48 -27.90
CA TYR A 361 -16.32 -12.77 -28.46
C TYR A 361 -16.65 -12.85 -29.95
N ALA A 362 -17.84 -12.41 -30.34
CA ALA A 362 -18.25 -12.36 -31.74
C ALA A 362 -17.38 -11.43 -32.61
N LEU A 363 -16.90 -10.30 -32.05
CA LEU A 363 -15.89 -9.48 -32.73
C LEU A 363 -14.55 -10.22 -32.83
N GLY A 364 -14.11 -10.90 -31.78
CA GLY A 364 -12.86 -11.67 -31.77
C GLY A 364 -12.82 -12.77 -32.83
N VAL A 365 -13.89 -13.56 -32.91
CA VAL A 365 -14.10 -14.60 -33.93
C VAL A 365 -14.07 -14.01 -35.35
N TRP A 366 -14.60 -12.80 -35.56
CA TRP A 366 -14.55 -12.14 -36.86
C TRP A 366 -13.19 -11.49 -37.16
N LEU A 367 -12.48 -10.96 -36.16
CA LEU A 367 -11.13 -10.45 -36.33
C LEU A 367 -10.13 -11.56 -36.66
N GLY A 368 -10.34 -12.77 -36.14
CA GLY A 368 -9.66 -14.00 -36.54
C GLY A 368 -10.14 -14.57 -37.89
N ASP A 369 -10.92 -15.64 -37.89
CA ASP A 369 -11.40 -16.35 -39.10
C ASP A 369 -12.49 -15.61 -39.92
N GLY A 370 -12.85 -14.37 -39.56
CA GLY A 370 -13.75 -13.52 -40.34
C GLY A 370 -13.15 -13.00 -41.65
N THR A 371 -13.99 -12.75 -42.66
CA THR A 371 -13.56 -12.06 -43.89
C THR A 371 -13.69 -10.55 -43.75
N SER A 372 -12.62 -9.80 -44.06
CA SER A 372 -12.61 -8.33 -43.97
C SER A 372 -13.64 -7.64 -44.87
N ALA A 373 -14.22 -8.34 -45.85
CA ALA A 373 -15.21 -7.81 -46.79
C ALA A 373 -16.68 -7.95 -46.33
N SER A 374 -17.01 -8.86 -45.39
CA SER A 374 -18.40 -9.08 -44.97
C SER A 374 -18.55 -9.66 -43.56
N ALA A 375 -19.73 -9.51 -42.98
CA ALA A 375 -20.07 -10.07 -41.66
C ALA A 375 -20.26 -11.60 -41.75
N SER A 376 -19.15 -12.34 -41.90
CA SER A 376 -19.11 -13.81 -41.90
C SER A 376 -17.74 -14.32 -41.50
N PHE A 377 -17.69 -15.50 -40.89
CA PHE A 377 -16.48 -16.22 -40.49
C PHE A 377 -16.48 -17.66 -40.98
N THR A 378 -15.32 -18.30 -40.96
CA THR A 378 -15.15 -19.69 -41.41
C THR A 378 -14.67 -20.55 -40.25
N SER A 379 -15.39 -21.60 -39.88
CA SER A 379 -15.02 -22.47 -38.75
C SER A 379 -15.29 -23.93 -39.07
N ALA A 380 -14.37 -24.81 -38.66
CA ALA A 380 -14.58 -26.26 -38.63
C ALA A 380 -15.32 -26.72 -37.35
N ASP A 381 -15.37 -25.87 -36.33
CA ASP A 381 -15.97 -26.12 -35.02
C ASP A 381 -17.32 -25.38 -34.90
N PRO A 382 -18.47 -26.09 -34.90
CA PRO A 382 -19.79 -25.48 -34.74
C PRO A 382 -20.01 -24.82 -33.38
N GLU A 383 -19.24 -25.22 -32.36
CA GLU A 383 -19.28 -24.67 -31.01
C GLU A 383 -19.03 -23.14 -31.00
N ILE A 384 -18.17 -22.64 -31.90
CA ILE A 384 -17.89 -21.20 -32.03
C ILE A 384 -19.15 -20.44 -32.49
N ALA A 385 -19.98 -21.03 -33.37
CA ALA A 385 -21.25 -20.43 -33.76
C ALA A 385 -22.24 -20.38 -32.59
N ALA A 386 -22.32 -21.45 -31.78
CA ALA A 386 -23.15 -21.47 -30.58
C ALA A 386 -22.71 -20.45 -29.52
N HIS A 387 -21.39 -20.26 -29.31
CA HIS A 387 -20.85 -19.23 -28.42
C HIS A 387 -21.14 -17.80 -28.92
N VAL A 388 -21.23 -17.60 -30.24
CA VAL A 388 -21.65 -16.32 -30.85
C VAL A 388 -23.17 -16.09 -30.70
N GLU A 389 -23.97 -17.15 -30.83
CA GLU A 389 -25.42 -17.08 -30.65
C GLU A 389 -25.82 -16.85 -29.18
N ALA A 390 -25.05 -17.38 -28.24
CA ALA A 390 -25.17 -17.07 -26.81
C ALA A 390 -24.91 -15.59 -26.46
N GLU A 391 -24.17 -14.84 -27.30
CA GLU A 391 -23.99 -13.39 -27.17
C GLU A 391 -25.05 -12.57 -27.95
N GLY A 392 -26.13 -13.20 -28.41
CA GLY A 392 -27.32 -12.51 -28.95
C GLY A 392 -27.23 -12.11 -30.43
N LEU A 393 -26.34 -12.73 -31.19
CA LEU A 393 -26.35 -12.68 -32.66
C LEU A 393 -27.01 -13.94 -33.25
N GLU A 394 -27.36 -13.92 -34.53
CA GLU A 394 -27.63 -15.13 -35.30
C GLU A 394 -26.38 -15.52 -36.09
N ALA A 395 -25.98 -16.80 -36.10
CA ALA A 395 -24.82 -17.31 -36.82
C ALA A 395 -25.17 -18.43 -37.83
N PRO A 396 -26.15 -18.27 -38.75
CA PRO A 396 -26.54 -19.31 -39.70
C PRO A 396 -25.41 -19.74 -40.64
N LEU A 397 -25.33 -21.04 -40.91
CA LEU A 397 -24.43 -21.62 -41.93
C LEU A 397 -24.87 -21.17 -43.33
N VAL A 398 -24.01 -20.43 -44.04
CA VAL A 398 -24.26 -19.86 -45.39
C VAL A 398 -23.41 -20.51 -46.49
N GLY A 399 -22.61 -21.53 -46.15
CA GLY A 399 -21.80 -22.30 -47.09
C GLY A 399 -20.96 -23.35 -46.38
N ARG A 400 -20.11 -24.09 -47.11
CA ARG A 400 -19.21 -25.10 -46.52
C ARG A 400 -18.29 -24.45 -45.48
N LEU A 401 -18.50 -24.80 -44.20
CA LEU A 401 -17.80 -24.25 -43.03
C LEU A 401 -17.90 -22.73 -42.84
N ARG A 402 -18.82 -22.03 -43.54
CA ARG A 402 -18.95 -20.56 -43.45
C ARG A 402 -20.24 -20.17 -42.76
N TYR A 403 -20.11 -19.37 -41.71
CA TYR A 403 -21.21 -18.84 -40.91
C TYR A 403 -21.37 -17.34 -41.17
N GLY A 404 -22.61 -16.89 -41.39
CA GLY A 404 -22.93 -15.47 -41.60
C GLY A 404 -23.42 -14.84 -40.30
N LEU A 405 -22.86 -13.69 -39.92
CA LEU A 405 -23.24 -12.97 -38.71
C LEU A 405 -24.41 -12.02 -38.99
N ARG A 406 -25.50 -12.15 -38.24
CA ARG A 406 -26.70 -11.31 -38.36
C ARG A 406 -27.18 -10.84 -36.99
N LEU A 407 -27.93 -9.74 -36.99
CA LEU A 407 -28.70 -9.34 -35.80
C LEU A 407 -30.01 -10.14 -35.80
N PRO A 408 -30.57 -10.48 -34.63
CA PRO A 408 -31.87 -11.14 -34.52
C PRO A 408 -32.94 -10.44 -35.36
N ALA A 409 -33.81 -11.22 -36.00
CA ALA A 409 -34.85 -10.71 -36.88
C ALA A 409 -35.81 -9.73 -36.16
N HIS A 410 -35.62 -8.42 -36.38
CA HIS A 410 -36.54 -7.37 -35.91
C HIS A 410 -37.97 -7.63 -36.43
N PRO A 411 -39.01 -7.35 -35.62
CA PRO A 411 -40.39 -7.50 -36.05
C PRO A 411 -40.66 -6.60 -37.26
N SER A 412 -41.01 -7.22 -38.39
CA SER A 412 -41.43 -6.51 -39.59
C SER A 412 -42.64 -5.59 -39.30
N PRO A 413 -42.78 -4.43 -39.97
CA PRO A 413 -43.97 -3.59 -39.82
C PRO A 413 -45.24 -4.41 -40.12
N PRO A 414 -46.33 -4.20 -39.38
CA PRO A 414 -47.56 -4.97 -39.53
C PRO A 414 -48.18 -4.77 -40.92
N GLU A 415 -48.98 -5.74 -41.32
CA GLU A 415 -49.69 -5.70 -42.61
C GLU A 415 -50.73 -4.59 -42.63
N ARG A 416 -50.92 -3.97 -43.80
CA ARG A 416 -51.78 -2.80 -43.99
C ARG A 416 -52.53 -2.92 -45.31
N GLU A 417 -53.68 -2.28 -45.40
CA GLU A 417 -54.45 -2.21 -46.64
C GLU A 417 -53.84 -1.18 -47.62
N CYS A 418 -53.89 -1.48 -48.91
CA CYS A 418 -53.46 -0.58 -49.97
C CYS A 418 -54.47 0.58 -50.15
N VAL A 419 -54.04 1.83 -49.95
CA VAL A 419 -54.91 3.04 -50.05
C VAL A 419 -55.45 3.35 -51.46
N VAL A 420 -55.24 2.45 -52.42
CA VAL A 420 -55.71 2.55 -53.81
C VAL A 420 -56.57 1.35 -54.23
N CYS A 421 -56.47 0.20 -53.54
CA CYS A 421 -57.21 -1.01 -53.94
C CYS A 421 -57.63 -1.95 -52.80
N GLY A 422 -57.51 -1.54 -51.53
CA GLY A 422 -57.88 -2.31 -50.34
C GLY A 422 -56.96 -3.50 -50.02
N ALA A 423 -56.33 -4.13 -51.01
CA ALA A 423 -55.54 -5.34 -50.85
C ALA A 423 -54.47 -5.23 -49.74
N THR A 424 -54.54 -6.15 -48.78
CA THR A 424 -53.56 -6.32 -47.70
C THR A 424 -52.16 -6.57 -48.27
N PHE A 425 -51.16 -5.90 -47.71
CA PHE A 425 -49.75 -6.11 -48.04
C PHE A 425 -48.87 -5.77 -46.84
N ARG A 426 -47.67 -6.38 -46.78
CA ARG A 426 -46.63 -6.01 -45.81
C ARG A 426 -45.76 -4.88 -46.38
N PRO A 427 -45.68 -3.71 -45.75
CA PRO A 427 -44.98 -2.56 -46.33
C PRO A 427 -43.46 -2.62 -46.13
N ALA A 428 -42.69 -2.26 -47.16
CA ALA A 428 -41.21 -2.30 -47.10
C ALA A 428 -40.59 -1.23 -46.17
N THR A 429 -41.31 -0.12 -45.93
CA THR A 429 -41.00 0.89 -44.91
C THR A 429 -42.31 1.39 -44.30
N SER A 430 -42.25 2.04 -43.14
CA SER A 430 -43.43 2.68 -42.49
C SER A 430 -44.18 3.68 -43.40
N GLN A 431 -43.53 4.16 -44.46
CA GLN A 431 -44.02 5.14 -45.43
C GLN A 431 -44.91 4.52 -46.53
N VAL A 432 -44.75 3.22 -46.81
CA VAL A 432 -45.38 2.61 -47.99
C VAL A 432 -46.86 2.34 -47.72
N ARG A 433 -47.74 2.99 -48.49
CA ARG A 433 -49.21 2.86 -48.40
C ARG A 433 -49.85 2.07 -49.55
N THR A 434 -49.05 1.51 -50.46
CA THR A 434 -49.53 0.79 -51.65
C THR A 434 -48.83 -0.55 -51.87
N CYS A 435 -49.57 -1.54 -52.34
CA CYS A 435 -49.15 -2.94 -52.55
C CYS A 435 -48.11 -3.22 -53.66
N GLY A 436 -47.32 -2.23 -54.10
CA GLY A 436 -46.22 -2.41 -55.07
C GLY A 436 -46.61 -2.76 -56.52
N ARG A 437 -47.88 -3.06 -56.79
CA ARG A 437 -48.45 -3.26 -58.14
C ARG A 437 -48.64 -1.89 -58.85
N SER A 438 -49.56 -1.79 -59.80
CA SER A 438 -49.93 -0.55 -60.53
C SER A 438 -50.46 0.62 -59.67
N CYS A 439 -50.47 0.49 -58.35
CA CYS A 439 -51.06 1.45 -57.41
C CYS A 439 -50.15 2.64 -57.04
N GLY A 440 -48.82 2.48 -57.11
CA GLY A 440 -47.86 3.47 -56.58
C GLY A 440 -48.04 4.88 -57.16
N GLY A 441 -48.16 4.99 -58.49
CA GLY A 441 -48.39 6.28 -59.16
C GLY A 441 -49.78 6.89 -58.93
N ARG A 442 -50.78 6.10 -58.53
CA ARG A 442 -52.17 6.56 -58.32
C ARG A 442 -52.39 7.17 -56.94
N ALA A 443 -51.64 6.74 -55.91
CA ALA A 443 -51.80 7.23 -54.54
C ALA A 443 -51.60 8.74 -54.38
N ARG A 444 -50.78 9.36 -55.24
CA ARG A 444 -50.50 10.81 -55.25
C ARG A 444 -51.74 11.68 -55.54
N PHE A 445 -52.80 11.11 -56.11
CA PHE A 445 -54.07 11.78 -56.42
C PHE A 445 -55.24 11.35 -55.52
N LEU A 446 -55.00 10.40 -54.60
CA LEU A 446 -56.04 9.73 -53.80
C LEU A 446 -55.75 9.78 -52.28
N SER A 447 -54.65 10.40 -51.86
CA SER A 447 -54.28 10.48 -50.44
C SER A 447 -53.52 11.77 -50.12
N ALA A 448 -53.66 12.23 -48.87
CA ALA A 448 -52.93 13.38 -48.34
C ALA A 448 -51.40 13.14 -48.36
N PRO A 449 -50.58 14.22 -48.38
CA PRO A 449 -49.11 14.11 -48.39
C PRO A 449 -48.57 13.18 -47.31
N VAL A 450 -47.58 12.36 -47.68
CA VAL A 450 -46.91 11.47 -46.73
C VAL A 450 -46.07 12.33 -45.77
N PRO A 451 -46.19 12.16 -44.44
CA PRO A 451 -45.31 12.84 -43.48
C PRO A 451 -43.83 12.55 -43.77
N ALA A 452 -42.93 13.47 -43.39
CA ALA A 452 -41.50 13.23 -43.53
C ALA A 452 -41.09 11.91 -42.84
N PRO A 453 -40.22 11.07 -43.45
CA PRO A 453 -39.95 9.75 -42.90
C PRO A 453 -39.31 9.85 -41.52
N ARG A 454 -39.75 8.98 -40.61
CA ARG A 454 -39.21 8.86 -39.25
C ARG A 454 -38.65 7.47 -39.01
N CYS A 455 -37.53 7.40 -38.31
CA CYS A 455 -36.91 6.15 -37.88
C CYS A 455 -37.83 5.44 -36.86
N PRO A 456 -38.08 4.12 -36.98
CA PRO A 456 -38.92 3.39 -36.03
C PRO A 456 -38.27 3.26 -34.65
N ASP A 457 -36.94 3.29 -34.56
CA ASP A 457 -36.20 3.09 -33.30
C ASP A 457 -36.08 4.39 -32.47
N CYS A 458 -35.87 5.56 -33.10
CA CYS A 458 -35.62 6.83 -32.40
C CYS A 458 -36.61 7.97 -32.74
N GLY A 459 -37.55 7.78 -33.68
CA GLY A 459 -38.52 8.80 -34.10
C GLY A 459 -37.94 10.00 -34.88
N GLY A 460 -36.62 10.14 -34.98
CA GLY A 460 -35.93 11.19 -35.73
C GLY A 460 -36.09 11.06 -37.27
N PRO A 461 -35.75 12.10 -38.04
CA PRO A 461 -35.94 12.13 -39.49
C PRO A 461 -35.08 11.08 -40.22
N SER A 462 -35.61 10.50 -41.30
CA SER A 462 -34.92 9.55 -42.17
C SER A 462 -34.97 10.02 -43.64
N CYS A 463 -33.89 9.77 -44.37
CA CYS A 463 -33.72 10.10 -45.80
C CYS A 463 -34.43 9.10 -46.76
N GLY A 464 -35.50 8.44 -46.31
CA GLY A 464 -36.29 7.48 -47.10
C GLY A 464 -35.93 6.00 -46.88
N LEU A 465 -34.93 5.70 -46.06
CA LEU A 465 -34.63 4.34 -45.59
C LEU A 465 -35.50 3.96 -44.39
N VAL A 466 -35.58 2.66 -44.08
CA VAL A 466 -36.32 2.14 -42.91
C VAL A 466 -35.87 2.81 -41.61
N ARG A 467 -34.56 3.03 -41.45
CA ARG A 467 -33.93 3.66 -40.30
C ARG A 467 -33.18 4.94 -40.71
N CYS A 468 -33.00 5.90 -39.80
CA CYS A 468 -32.04 7.00 -40.00
C CYS A 468 -30.60 6.46 -40.05
N GLN A 469 -29.62 7.33 -40.30
CA GLN A 469 -28.20 6.95 -40.34
C GLN A 469 -27.78 6.23 -39.04
N ASP A 470 -27.93 6.92 -37.92
CA ASP A 470 -27.41 6.50 -36.62
C ASP A 470 -28.02 5.16 -36.17
N CYS A 471 -29.35 5.02 -36.25
CA CYS A 471 -30.04 3.77 -35.92
C CYS A 471 -29.79 2.64 -36.92
N ARG A 472 -29.43 2.93 -38.18
CA ARG A 472 -29.00 1.90 -39.13
C ARG A 472 -27.59 1.41 -38.82
N ASP A 473 -26.73 2.29 -38.32
CA ASP A 473 -25.36 1.96 -37.98
C ASP A 473 -25.29 1.27 -36.59
N HIS A 474 -26.16 1.63 -35.65
CA HIS A 474 -26.31 0.98 -34.33
C HIS A 474 -27.20 -0.28 -34.33
N HIS A 475 -28.30 -0.34 -35.09
CA HIS A 475 -29.27 -1.46 -35.04
C HIS A 475 -29.53 -2.15 -36.39
N GLY A 476 -28.92 -1.70 -37.50
CA GLY A 476 -29.24 -2.17 -38.86
C GLY A 476 -28.76 -3.58 -39.17
N THR A 477 -27.44 -3.79 -39.30
CA THR A 477 -26.84 -5.11 -39.55
C THR A 477 -25.47 -5.21 -38.89
N VAL A 478 -24.96 -6.43 -38.66
CA VAL A 478 -23.59 -6.64 -38.17
C VAL A 478 -22.54 -6.03 -39.13
N GLN A 479 -22.78 -6.06 -40.44
CA GLN A 479 -21.90 -5.41 -41.43
C GLN A 479 -22.01 -3.88 -41.44
N ALA A 480 -23.08 -3.29 -40.89
CA ALA A 480 -23.13 -1.86 -40.62
C ALA A 480 -22.26 -1.55 -39.39
N ARG A 481 -22.47 -2.25 -38.28
CA ARG A 481 -21.69 -2.14 -37.04
C ARG A 481 -20.17 -2.30 -37.27
N LEU A 482 -19.75 -3.35 -37.98
CA LEU A 482 -18.33 -3.58 -38.34
C LEU A 482 -17.72 -2.49 -39.25
N ARG A 483 -18.54 -1.74 -40.00
CA ARG A 483 -18.09 -0.56 -40.76
C ARG A 483 -17.99 0.67 -39.87
N THR A 484 -18.92 0.85 -38.92
CA THR A 484 -18.90 1.91 -37.91
C THR A 484 -17.68 1.79 -37.00
N LEU A 485 -17.32 0.57 -36.60
CA LEU A 485 -16.09 0.25 -35.88
C LEU A 485 -14.80 0.42 -36.71
N GLY A 486 -14.88 0.79 -37.99
CA GLY A 486 -13.73 0.93 -38.90
C GLY A 486 -13.02 -0.38 -39.29
N VAL A 487 -13.35 -1.52 -38.68
CA VAL A 487 -12.63 -2.79 -38.87
C VAL A 487 -12.88 -3.47 -40.23
N LEU A 488 -13.94 -3.07 -40.95
CA LEU A 488 -14.27 -3.60 -42.28
C LEU A 488 -13.22 -3.13 -43.32
N GLY A 489 -12.48 -4.07 -43.90
CA GLY A 489 -11.35 -3.82 -44.81
C GLY A 489 -10.00 -3.66 -44.11
N ASP A 490 -9.99 -3.14 -42.88
CA ASP A 490 -8.80 -2.85 -42.06
C ASP A 490 -8.94 -3.51 -40.68
N LYS A 491 -8.62 -4.80 -40.59
CA LYS A 491 -8.75 -5.55 -39.34
C LYS A 491 -7.83 -5.01 -38.24
N HIS A 492 -8.42 -4.54 -37.15
CA HIS A 492 -7.74 -4.06 -35.95
C HIS A 492 -8.69 -4.20 -34.75
N ILE A 493 -8.21 -4.01 -33.53
CA ILE A 493 -9.07 -3.91 -32.33
C ILE A 493 -9.38 -2.43 -32.08
N PRO A 494 -10.66 -1.99 -32.06
CA PRO A 494 -11.00 -0.61 -31.74
C PRO A 494 -10.68 -0.28 -30.28
N VAL A 495 -10.27 0.96 -30.00
CA VAL A 495 -9.78 1.37 -28.67
C VAL A 495 -10.82 1.21 -27.56
N GLU A 496 -12.11 1.35 -27.87
CA GLU A 496 -13.21 1.08 -26.94
C GLU A 496 -13.24 -0.36 -26.41
N TYR A 497 -12.74 -1.34 -27.18
CA TYR A 497 -12.57 -2.73 -26.73
C TYR A 497 -11.25 -2.92 -25.97
N LEU A 498 -10.16 -2.27 -26.40
CA LEU A 498 -8.88 -2.25 -25.65
C LEU A 498 -8.98 -1.51 -24.30
N ARG A 499 -10.04 -0.74 -24.10
CA ARG A 499 -10.38 -0.03 -22.85
C ARG A 499 -11.78 -0.40 -22.31
N ALA A 500 -12.25 -1.60 -22.65
CA ALA A 500 -13.44 -2.20 -22.05
C ALA A 500 -13.12 -2.86 -20.69
N SER A 501 -14.12 -3.40 -20.00
CA SER A 501 -13.90 -4.13 -18.74
C SER A 501 -13.00 -5.37 -18.92
N GLU A 502 -12.47 -5.89 -17.81
CA GLU A 502 -11.67 -7.12 -17.85
C GLU A 502 -12.47 -8.30 -18.44
N GLY A 503 -13.74 -8.44 -18.07
CA GLY A 503 -14.63 -9.47 -18.62
C GLY A 503 -14.86 -9.33 -20.13
N GLN A 504 -15.13 -8.10 -20.60
CA GLN A 504 -15.30 -7.80 -22.03
C GLN A 504 -14.01 -8.06 -22.83
N ARG A 505 -12.83 -7.70 -22.28
CA ARG A 505 -11.53 -7.99 -22.91
C ARG A 505 -11.15 -9.47 -22.90
N ARG A 506 -11.45 -10.21 -21.84
CA ARG A 506 -11.30 -11.68 -21.79
C ARG A 506 -12.18 -12.38 -22.82
N ALA A 507 -13.42 -11.95 -22.98
CA ALA A 507 -14.33 -12.47 -24.01
C ALA A 507 -13.80 -12.22 -25.44
N LEU A 508 -13.29 -11.01 -25.72
CA LEU A 508 -12.64 -10.70 -26.99
C LEU A 508 -11.41 -11.58 -27.26
N LEU A 509 -10.53 -11.72 -26.28
CA LEU A 509 -9.32 -12.54 -26.39
C LEU A 509 -9.69 -14.02 -26.64
N ALA A 510 -10.71 -14.55 -25.97
CA ALA A 510 -11.18 -15.91 -26.21
C ALA A 510 -11.72 -16.11 -27.64
N GLY A 511 -12.42 -15.12 -28.21
CA GLY A 511 -12.89 -15.21 -29.60
C GLY A 511 -11.76 -15.27 -30.63
N LEU A 512 -10.71 -14.46 -30.42
CA LEU A 512 -9.48 -14.46 -31.24
C LEU A 512 -8.67 -15.77 -31.09
N LEU A 513 -8.70 -16.39 -29.90
CA LEU A 513 -7.95 -17.60 -29.61
C LEU A 513 -8.70 -18.88 -29.99
N ASP A 514 -10.03 -18.85 -29.97
CA ASP A 514 -10.86 -19.97 -30.42
C ASP A 514 -10.84 -20.14 -31.94
N THR A 515 -10.53 -19.10 -32.71
CA THR A 515 -10.15 -19.20 -34.14
C THR A 515 -8.65 -19.48 -34.31
N ASP A 516 -7.80 -18.44 -34.27
CA ASP A 516 -6.40 -18.48 -34.70
C ASP A 516 -5.40 -18.84 -33.57
N GLY A 517 -5.88 -18.94 -32.33
CA GLY A 517 -5.08 -19.37 -31.18
C GLY A 517 -4.78 -20.87 -31.18
N THR A 518 -3.53 -21.23 -30.88
CA THR A 518 -3.04 -22.61 -30.81
C THR A 518 -2.32 -22.85 -29.48
N VAL A 519 -2.62 -23.99 -28.83
CA VAL A 519 -1.88 -24.46 -27.65
C VAL A 519 -0.71 -25.33 -28.08
N LEU A 520 0.51 -24.82 -27.91
CA LEU A 520 1.75 -25.54 -28.23
C LEU A 520 1.94 -26.76 -27.28
N PRO A 521 2.77 -27.76 -27.65
CA PRO A 521 3.04 -28.92 -26.79
C PRO A 521 3.63 -28.59 -25.41
N THR A 522 4.15 -27.38 -25.23
CA THR A 522 4.68 -26.83 -23.97
C THR A 522 3.61 -26.20 -23.06
N GLY A 523 2.35 -26.12 -23.51
CA GLY A 523 1.28 -25.38 -22.85
C GLY A 523 1.24 -23.87 -23.18
N VAL A 524 2.26 -23.35 -23.87
CA VAL A 524 2.31 -21.95 -24.33
C VAL A 524 1.21 -21.69 -25.35
N VAL A 525 0.52 -20.56 -25.23
CA VAL A 525 -0.49 -20.11 -26.19
C VAL A 525 0.19 -19.28 -27.29
N GLN A 526 -0.16 -19.55 -28.54
CA GLN A 526 0.30 -18.81 -29.72
C GLN A 526 -0.90 -18.34 -30.54
N PHE A 527 -1.05 -17.03 -30.72
CA PHE A 527 -1.92 -16.43 -31.73
C PHE A 527 -1.07 -16.11 -32.97
N ALA A 528 -1.58 -16.39 -34.17
CA ALA A 528 -0.82 -16.28 -35.42
C ALA A 528 -1.64 -15.53 -36.48
N VAL A 529 -1.15 -14.38 -36.95
CA VAL A 529 -1.87 -13.53 -37.92
C VAL A 529 -0.92 -12.87 -38.91
N THR A 530 -1.35 -12.59 -40.14
CA THR A 530 -0.52 -11.88 -41.14
C THR A 530 -0.65 -10.35 -41.11
N ASN A 531 -1.59 -9.83 -40.32
CA ASN A 531 -1.78 -8.38 -40.15
C ASN A 531 -0.96 -7.87 -38.96
N ALA A 532 0.04 -7.02 -39.24
CA ALA A 532 0.94 -6.44 -38.25
C ALA A 532 0.20 -5.61 -37.17
N ARG A 533 -0.84 -4.86 -37.56
CA ARG A 533 -1.61 -4.01 -36.65
C ARG A 533 -2.42 -4.87 -35.68
N LEU A 534 -3.19 -5.83 -36.20
CA LEU A 534 -3.96 -6.75 -35.35
C LEU A 534 -3.05 -7.57 -34.41
N ALA A 535 -1.83 -7.93 -34.83
CA ALA A 535 -0.85 -8.53 -33.93
C ALA A 535 -0.40 -7.60 -32.79
N ALA A 536 -0.16 -6.32 -33.08
CA ALA A 536 0.17 -5.32 -32.05
C ALA A 536 -1.01 -5.05 -31.10
N ASP A 537 -2.23 -4.92 -31.65
CA ASP A 537 -3.45 -4.74 -30.87
C ASP A 537 -3.71 -5.93 -29.94
N VAL A 538 -3.46 -7.17 -30.41
CA VAL A 538 -3.58 -8.38 -29.58
C VAL A 538 -2.49 -8.45 -28.51
N ALA A 539 -1.27 -8.00 -28.80
CA ALA A 539 -0.22 -7.88 -27.79
C ALA A 539 -0.58 -6.83 -26.70
N GLU A 540 -1.21 -5.71 -27.08
CA GLU A 540 -1.77 -4.75 -26.12
C GLU A 540 -2.93 -5.36 -25.32
N LEU A 541 -3.87 -6.06 -25.97
CA LEU A 541 -4.99 -6.74 -25.29
C LEU A 541 -4.49 -7.72 -24.22
N ILE A 542 -3.51 -8.56 -24.55
CA ILE A 542 -2.92 -9.53 -23.60
C ILE A 542 -2.18 -8.78 -22.47
N SER A 543 -1.42 -7.74 -22.78
CA SER A 543 -0.72 -6.91 -21.78
C SER A 543 -1.70 -6.20 -20.83
N SER A 544 -2.84 -5.73 -21.34
CA SER A 544 -3.91 -5.09 -20.56
C SER A 544 -4.61 -6.03 -19.57
N LEU A 545 -4.47 -7.35 -19.77
CA LEU A 545 -4.98 -8.39 -18.89
C LEU A 545 -3.89 -8.91 -17.93
N GLY A 546 -2.82 -8.14 -17.71
CA GLY A 546 -1.72 -8.48 -16.80
C GLY A 546 -0.81 -9.62 -17.28
N MET A 547 -0.98 -10.09 -18.53
CA MET A 547 -0.24 -11.22 -19.10
C MET A 547 0.94 -10.74 -19.95
N ARG A 548 2.10 -11.40 -19.80
CA ARG A 548 3.28 -11.11 -20.62
C ARG A 548 3.27 -11.90 -21.92
N CYS A 549 3.22 -11.20 -23.06
CA CYS A 549 3.40 -11.77 -24.39
C CYS A 549 4.75 -11.38 -25.02
N SER A 550 5.15 -12.08 -26.08
CA SER A 550 6.24 -11.70 -26.99
C SER A 550 5.82 -11.96 -28.44
N THR A 551 6.22 -11.08 -29.36
CA THR A 551 5.82 -11.15 -30.78
C THR A 551 7.02 -11.48 -31.66
N VAL A 552 6.90 -12.52 -32.49
CA VAL A 552 7.97 -12.99 -33.40
C VAL A 552 7.45 -13.08 -34.83
N THR A 553 8.21 -12.56 -35.79
CA THR A 553 7.89 -12.66 -37.22
C THR A 553 8.40 -13.97 -37.83
N LYS A 554 7.58 -14.58 -38.70
CA LYS A 554 7.93 -15.79 -39.46
C LYS A 554 7.55 -15.61 -40.93
N ALA A 555 8.45 -15.99 -41.84
CA ALA A 555 8.15 -16.02 -43.27
C ALA A 555 7.11 -17.11 -43.60
N VAL A 556 6.13 -16.76 -44.44
CA VAL A 556 5.03 -17.62 -44.91
C VAL A 556 4.75 -17.38 -46.41
N GLY A 557 4.01 -18.29 -47.04
CA GLY A 557 3.65 -18.20 -48.47
C GLY A 557 2.57 -17.15 -48.75
N GLY A 558 2.96 -15.88 -48.86
CA GLY A 558 2.07 -14.77 -49.22
C GLY A 558 2.00 -14.46 -50.72
N ARG A 559 1.12 -13.52 -51.08
CA ARG A 559 1.00 -12.96 -52.44
C ARG A 559 1.76 -11.64 -52.62
N SER A 560 2.26 -11.08 -51.53
CA SER A 560 2.94 -9.79 -51.41
C SER A 560 3.80 -9.80 -50.14
N VAL A 561 4.81 -8.94 -50.03
CA VAL A 561 5.71 -8.91 -48.85
C VAL A 561 4.92 -8.83 -47.54
N ALA A 562 3.91 -7.95 -47.46
CA ALA A 562 3.05 -7.79 -46.28
C ALA A 562 2.18 -9.03 -45.95
N THR A 563 1.90 -9.90 -46.92
CA THR A 563 1.19 -11.17 -46.67
C THR A 563 2.12 -12.38 -46.55
N SER A 564 3.42 -12.20 -46.80
CA SER A 564 4.47 -13.22 -46.65
C SER A 564 5.13 -13.22 -45.26
N THR A 565 4.62 -12.39 -44.34
CA THR A 565 5.05 -12.37 -42.93
C THR A 565 3.86 -12.71 -42.04
N ALA A 566 4.02 -13.73 -41.20
CA ALA A 566 3.11 -14.01 -40.09
C ALA A 566 3.74 -13.50 -38.78
N TYR A 567 2.92 -12.84 -37.98
CA TYR A 567 3.23 -12.34 -36.65
C TYR A 567 2.69 -13.36 -35.64
N LEU A 568 3.59 -13.93 -34.85
CA LEU A 568 3.31 -14.96 -33.86
C LEU A 568 3.37 -14.31 -32.47
N VAL A 569 2.21 -14.00 -31.89
CA VAL A 569 2.09 -13.47 -30.54
C VAL A 569 2.00 -14.66 -29.58
N THR A 570 3.03 -14.84 -28.76
CA THR A 570 3.14 -15.97 -27.82
C THR A 570 3.06 -15.50 -26.37
N PHE A 571 2.31 -16.21 -25.54
CA PHE A 571 2.19 -15.91 -24.10
C PHE A 571 1.89 -17.17 -23.29
N SER A 572 2.04 -17.08 -21.96
CA SER A 572 1.74 -18.15 -21.00
C SER A 572 0.85 -17.60 -19.90
N THR A 573 -0.16 -18.37 -19.48
CA THR A 573 -1.07 -17.96 -18.42
C THR A 573 -1.63 -19.14 -17.64
N ALA A 574 -2.05 -18.91 -16.40
CA ALA A 574 -2.86 -19.85 -15.61
C ALA A 574 -4.36 -19.70 -15.89
N ASP A 575 -4.76 -18.60 -16.55
CA ASP A 575 -6.14 -18.21 -16.79
C ASP A 575 -6.83 -19.10 -17.85
N GLU A 576 -8.17 -19.11 -17.83
CA GLU A 576 -8.98 -19.68 -18.90
C GLU A 576 -9.15 -18.66 -20.03
N VAL A 577 -8.52 -18.91 -21.18
CA VAL A 577 -8.45 -17.98 -22.33
C VAL A 577 -9.03 -18.58 -23.63
N PHE A 578 -9.72 -19.70 -23.55
CA PHE A 578 -10.43 -20.36 -24.66
C PHE A 578 -11.83 -20.72 -24.17
N ARG A 579 -12.89 -20.48 -24.97
CA ARG A 579 -14.21 -21.09 -24.72
C ARG A 579 -14.33 -22.44 -25.42
N LEU A 580 -13.69 -22.61 -26.58
CA LEU A 580 -13.73 -23.81 -27.40
C LEU A 580 -13.15 -25.02 -26.64
N GLU A 581 -14.00 -26.01 -26.32
CA GLU A 581 -13.68 -27.05 -25.34
C GLU A 581 -12.39 -27.81 -25.67
N ARG A 582 -12.18 -28.18 -26.95
CA ARG A 582 -10.96 -28.90 -27.38
C ARG A 582 -9.67 -28.09 -27.18
N LYS A 583 -9.73 -26.75 -27.22
CA LYS A 583 -8.57 -25.87 -26.94
C LYS A 583 -8.44 -25.63 -25.44
N ARG A 584 -9.55 -25.46 -24.72
CA ARG A 584 -9.59 -25.34 -23.25
C ARG A 584 -8.98 -26.56 -22.56
N VAL A 585 -9.41 -27.77 -22.90
CA VAL A 585 -8.85 -29.02 -22.36
C VAL A 585 -7.38 -29.15 -22.72
N ALA A 586 -7.00 -28.94 -23.98
CA ALA A 586 -5.59 -28.99 -24.40
C ALA A 586 -4.71 -27.97 -23.66
N HIS A 587 -5.21 -26.77 -23.35
CA HIS A 587 -4.50 -25.80 -22.51
C HIS A 587 -4.36 -26.30 -21.07
N LYS A 588 -5.46 -26.78 -20.47
CA LYS A 588 -5.53 -27.29 -19.09
C LYS A 588 -4.63 -28.51 -18.86
N GLU A 589 -4.45 -29.37 -19.86
CA GLU A 589 -3.57 -30.56 -19.81
C GLU A 589 -2.11 -30.25 -20.13
N ARG A 590 -1.84 -29.40 -21.14
CA ARG A 590 -0.46 -29.13 -21.61
C ARG A 590 0.25 -28.07 -20.78
N ARG A 591 -0.50 -27.18 -20.12
CA ARG A 591 0.08 -26.32 -19.09
C ARG A 591 0.60 -27.21 -17.96
N ARG A 592 1.92 -27.21 -17.78
CA ARG A 592 2.50 -27.70 -16.52
C ARG A 592 2.00 -26.80 -15.38
N ALA A 593 2.26 -27.19 -14.13
CA ALA A 593 2.16 -26.27 -12.99
C ALA A 593 3.24 -25.17 -13.13
N ALA A 594 2.97 -24.21 -14.02
CA ALA A 594 3.94 -23.28 -14.56
C ALA A 594 4.05 -22.03 -13.67
N ASP A 595 4.42 -22.27 -12.41
CA ASP A 595 5.12 -21.33 -11.52
C ASP A 595 4.71 -19.87 -11.74
N GLU A 596 3.55 -19.48 -11.22
CA GLU A 596 2.88 -18.20 -11.46
C GLU A 596 3.79 -16.98 -11.18
N THR A 597 4.77 -17.17 -10.31
CA THR A 597 5.92 -16.30 -10.06
C THR A 597 6.65 -15.84 -11.33
N ARG A 598 6.66 -16.65 -12.40
CA ARG A 598 7.46 -16.44 -13.62
C ARG A 598 6.69 -15.83 -14.77
N THR A 599 5.36 -15.90 -14.77
CA THR A 599 4.52 -15.19 -15.76
C THR A 599 4.36 -13.71 -15.41
N ARG A 600 4.36 -13.36 -14.11
CA ARG A 600 4.23 -11.98 -13.60
C ARG A 600 5.55 -11.17 -13.54
N LEU A 601 6.60 -11.61 -14.23
CA LEU A 601 7.93 -10.97 -14.21
C LEU A 601 8.48 -10.73 -15.62
N ARG A 602 9.00 -9.52 -15.85
CA ARG A 602 9.79 -9.10 -17.01
C ARG A 602 11.25 -9.02 -16.63
N TYR A 603 12.09 -9.89 -17.15
CA TYR A 603 13.53 -9.79 -16.95
C TYR A 603 14.11 -8.66 -17.80
N VAL A 604 15.06 -7.88 -17.27
CA VAL A 604 15.81 -6.90 -18.08
C VAL A 604 16.89 -7.66 -18.85
N VAL A 605 16.83 -7.63 -20.18
CA VAL A 605 17.71 -8.41 -21.07
C VAL A 605 18.87 -7.60 -21.63
N ASP A 606 18.72 -6.29 -21.82
CA ASP A 606 19.82 -5.39 -22.15
C ASP A 606 19.60 -4.00 -21.55
N VAL A 607 20.67 -3.24 -21.33
CA VAL A 607 20.60 -1.80 -21.00
C VAL A 607 21.75 -1.09 -21.68
N ARG A 608 21.44 -0.27 -22.68
CA ARG A 608 22.42 0.38 -23.56
C ARG A 608 22.45 1.89 -23.31
N PRO A 609 23.61 2.53 -23.10
CA PRO A 609 23.68 3.99 -23.08
C PRO A 609 23.35 4.53 -24.48
N VAL A 610 22.54 5.59 -24.55
CA VAL A 610 22.14 6.26 -25.79
C VAL A 610 22.50 7.75 -25.74
N PRO A 611 22.56 8.44 -26.90
CA PRO A 611 22.64 9.90 -26.90
C PRO A 611 21.55 10.52 -26.03
N SER A 612 21.85 11.67 -25.41
CA SER A 612 20.86 12.34 -24.56
C SER A 612 19.62 12.71 -25.38
N VAL A 613 18.45 12.35 -24.86
CA VAL A 613 17.15 12.75 -25.40
C VAL A 613 16.45 13.67 -24.41
N PRO A 614 15.52 14.54 -24.86
CA PRO A 614 14.68 15.29 -23.94
C PRO A 614 13.84 14.30 -23.10
N VAL A 615 13.89 14.45 -21.77
CA VAL A 615 13.17 13.60 -20.82
C VAL A 615 12.29 14.44 -19.88
N ARG A 616 11.16 13.90 -19.44
CA ARG A 616 10.19 14.58 -18.57
C ARG A 616 9.64 13.61 -17.54
N CYS A 617 9.13 14.13 -16.43
CA CYS A 617 8.53 13.36 -15.35
C CYS A 617 7.07 13.81 -15.17
N VAL A 618 6.18 12.85 -14.90
CA VAL A 618 4.83 13.11 -14.40
C VAL A 618 4.61 12.42 -13.07
N GLU A 619 3.65 12.95 -12.32
CA GLU A 619 3.26 12.44 -11.00
C GLU A 619 1.75 12.23 -10.94
N VAL A 620 1.34 11.19 -10.22
CA VAL A 620 -0.03 10.67 -10.18
C VAL A 620 -0.54 10.52 -8.75
N ASP A 621 -1.86 10.57 -8.60
CA ASP A 621 -2.57 10.72 -7.32
C ASP A 621 -2.82 9.44 -6.51
N ASN A 622 -2.33 8.27 -6.95
CA ASN A 622 -2.44 7.03 -6.18
C ASN A 622 -1.35 6.91 -5.09
N ASP A 623 -1.66 6.18 -4.01
CA ASP A 623 -0.84 6.05 -2.79
C ASP A 623 0.59 5.52 -3.03
N ALA A 624 0.82 4.81 -4.12
CA ALA A 624 2.13 4.27 -4.48
C ALA A 624 2.92 5.19 -5.44
N HIS A 625 2.30 6.25 -5.94
CA HIS A 625 2.79 7.16 -6.98
C HIS A 625 3.39 6.44 -8.21
N LEU A 626 2.78 5.30 -8.56
CA LEU A 626 3.15 4.46 -9.69
C LEU A 626 2.18 4.71 -10.85
N TYR A 627 2.71 4.90 -12.06
CA TYR A 627 1.93 4.91 -13.31
C TYR A 627 2.51 3.91 -14.30
N LEU A 628 1.70 3.49 -15.28
CA LEU A 628 2.07 2.49 -16.27
C LEU A 628 2.75 3.14 -17.50
N ALA A 629 4.08 3.12 -17.50
CA ALA A 629 4.90 3.58 -18.63
C ALA A 629 5.15 2.47 -19.68
N GLY A 630 5.25 2.89 -20.94
CA GLY A 630 5.49 2.03 -22.10
C GLY A 630 4.28 1.20 -22.54
N ARG A 631 4.29 0.70 -23.78
CA ARG A 631 3.20 -0.14 -24.33
C ARG A 631 2.93 -1.43 -23.55
N SER A 632 3.87 -1.82 -22.69
CA SER A 632 3.81 -3.02 -21.88
C SER A 632 3.54 -2.74 -20.39
N LEU A 633 3.39 -1.48 -19.96
CA LEU A 633 2.91 -1.11 -18.62
C LEU A 633 3.91 -1.43 -17.47
N VAL A 634 4.70 -0.45 -17.02
CA VAL A 634 5.82 -0.61 -16.05
C VAL A 634 5.93 0.55 -14.99
N PRO A 635 6.19 0.30 -13.66
CA PRO A 635 6.10 1.30 -12.55
C PRO A 635 7.41 1.77 -11.82
N THR A 636 7.38 2.91 -11.07
CA THR A 636 8.57 3.74 -10.63
C THR A 636 8.49 4.55 -9.27
N HIS A 637 9.60 4.79 -8.52
CA HIS A 637 9.59 5.08 -7.03
C HIS A 637 10.49 6.25 -6.42
N ASN A 638 10.52 6.43 -5.07
CA ASN A 638 11.22 7.43 -4.18
C ASN A 638 12.25 6.75 -3.18
N SER A 639 12.88 7.28 -2.09
CA SER A 639 12.89 8.52 -1.21
C SER A 639 14.27 8.71 -0.45
N THR A 640 14.50 9.66 0.51
CA THR A 640 15.79 9.76 1.34
C THR A 640 15.92 10.43 2.77
N LEU A 641 15.47 11.68 3.11
CA LEU A 641 16.18 12.52 4.15
C LEU A 641 16.38 11.93 5.57
N GLY A 642 15.37 11.34 6.23
CA GLY A 642 15.44 11.11 7.70
C GLY A 642 16.56 10.18 8.17
N MET A 643 17.20 9.47 7.24
CA MET A 643 18.38 8.66 7.49
C MET A 643 19.57 9.46 8.04
N ASP A 644 19.73 10.74 7.68
CA ASP A 644 20.85 11.55 8.16
C ASP A 644 20.74 11.88 9.66
N PHE A 645 19.52 12.05 10.19
CA PHE A 645 19.30 12.23 11.62
C PHE A 645 19.62 10.94 12.41
N ALA A 646 19.20 9.77 11.90
CA ALA A 646 19.56 8.48 12.50
C ALA A 646 21.09 8.23 12.51
N ARG A 647 21.76 8.59 11.40
CA ARG A 647 23.22 8.54 11.30
C ARG A 647 23.91 9.46 12.30
N SER A 648 23.41 10.69 12.47
CA SER A 648 23.92 11.61 13.47
C SER A 648 23.78 11.05 14.88
N ALA A 649 22.55 10.72 15.29
CA ALA A 649 22.25 10.22 16.63
C ALA A 649 23.08 8.98 16.99
N SER A 650 23.01 7.92 16.17
CA SER A 650 23.58 6.61 16.56
C SER A 650 25.04 6.40 16.15
N ILE A 651 25.50 6.92 15.00
CA ILE A 651 26.89 6.69 14.53
C ILE A 651 27.83 7.76 15.08
N LYS A 652 27.49 9.04 14.97
CA LYS A 652 28.37 10.12 15.45
C LYS A 652 28.33 10.27 16.98
N HIS A 653 27.16 10.10 17.60
CA HIS A 653 26.92 10.43 19.01
C HIS A 653 26.59 9.22 19.90
N GLY A 654 26.51 8.00 19.35
CA GLY A 654 26.27 6.77 20.12
C GLY A 654 24.90 6.68 20.80
N LEU A 655 23.94 7.52 20.41
CA LEU A 655 22.61 7.60 21.00
C LEU A 655 21.66 6.59 20.32
N THR A 656 20.94 5.81 21.12
CA THR A 656 20.03 4.78 20.61
C THR A 656 18.91 5.38 19.77
N SER A 657 18.74 4.92 18.52
CA SER A 657 17.65 5.35 17.65
C SER A 657 16.89 4.18 17.01
N ALA A 658 15.62 4.41 16.68
CA ALA A 658 14.73 3.45 16.04
C ALA A 658 14.16 4.04 14.74
N PHE A 659 14.41 3.37 13.61
CA PHE A 659 13.90 3.72 12.30
C PHE A 659 12.83 2.72 11.87
N PHE A 660 11.57 3.14 11.87
CA PHE A 660 10.44 2.36 11.38
C PHE A 660 10.15 2.77 9.93
N SER A 661 10.37 1.86 8.99
CA SER A 661 10.14 2.12 7.58
C SER A 661 8.94 1.33 7.07
N LEU A 662 8.01 2.08 6.50
CA LEU A 662 6.81 1.58 5.83
C LEU A 662 7.01 1.57 4.30
N GLU A 663 7.91 2.41 3.78
CA GLU A 663 8.23 2.51 2.34
C GLU A 663 9.48 1.69 1.93
N MET A 664 10.55 1.69 2.74
CA MET A 664 11.87 1.17 2.33
C MET A 664 12.30 -0.10 3.09
N GLY A 665 12.82 -1.09 2.37
CA GLY A 665 13.37 -2.30 2.98
C GLY A 665 14.68 -2.05 3.74
N ARG A 666 14.89 -2.77 4.86
CA ARG A 666 16.05 -2.64 5.77
C ARG A 666 17.40 -2.70 5.06
N THR A 667 17.55 -3.58 4.08
CA THR A 667 18.78 -3.72 3.30
C THR A 667 19.08 -2.47 2.46
N GLU A 668 18.06 -1.74 2.00
CA GLU A 668 18.23 -0.49 1.27
C GLU A 668 18.64 0.65 2.21
N ILE A 669 18.01 0.72 3.40
CA ILE A 669 18.38 1.66 4.47
C ILE A 669 19.86 1.47 4.85
N VAL A 670 20.30 0.23 5.08
CA VAL A 670 21.70 -0.08 5.38
C VAL A 670 22.64 0.31 4.23
N MET A 671 22.31 0.01 2.95
CA MET A 671 23.15 0.41 1.81
C MET A 671 23.30 1.93 1.68
N ARG A 672 22.21 2.70 1.90
CA ARG A 672 22.23 4.17 1.85
C ARG A 672 23.01 4.76 3.03
N LEU A 673 22.86 4.20 4.22
CA LEU A 673 23.62 4.57 5.42
C LEU A 673 25.14 4.36 5.24
N LEU A 674 25.54 3.21 4.69
CA LEU A 674 26.95 2.90 4.38
C LEU A 674 27.52 3.88 3.32
N SER A 675 26.74 4.18 2.27
CA SER A 675 27.11 5.14 1.22
C SER A 675 27.34 6.55 1.77
N ALA A 676 26.42 7.00 2.64
CA ALA A 676 26.43 8.32 3.26
C ALA A 676 27.60 8.53 4.25
N GLU A 677 28.01 7.47 4.95
CA GLU A 677 29.11 7.52 5.93
C GLU A 677 30.49 7.33 5.29
N ALA A 678 30.66 6.33 4.43
CA ALA A 678 31.92 6.06 3.75
C ALA A 678 32.23 7.03 2.59
N LYS A 679 31.25 7.88 2.21
CA LYS A 679 31.30 8.79 1.05
C LYS A 679 31.62 8.04 -0.26
N ILE A 680 31.00 6.88 -0.42
CA ILE A 680 31.09 6.04 -1.63
C ILE A 680 29.76 6.19 -2.35
N ARG A 681 29.75 6.43 -3.67
CA ARG A 681 28.48 6.69 -4.38
C ARG A 681 27.57 5.47 -4.24
N LEU A 682 26.28 5.69 -3.99
CA LEU A 682 25.33 4.61 -3.77
C LEU A 682 25.35 3.61 -4.94
N ALA A 683 25.46 4.12 -6.17
CA ALA A 683 25.62 3.33 -7.37
C ALA A 683 26.82 2.36 -7.32
N ASP A 684 28.00 2.79 -6.85
CA ASP A 684 29.22 1.96 -6.78
C ASP A 684 29.08 0.84 -5.73
N MET A 685 28.44 1.15 -4.59
CA MET A 685 28.15 0.16 -3.55
C MET A 685 27.12 -0.87 -4.01
N ARG A 686 26.10 -0.43 -4.76
CA ARG A 686 25.00 -1.28 -5.26
C ARG A 686 25.36 -2.05 -6.53
N SER A 687 26.40 -1.61 -7.24
CA SER A 687 26.98 -2.30 -8.39
C SER A 687 28.04 -3.33 -7.99
N GLY A 688 28.74 -3.09 -6.87
CA GLY A 688 29.95 -3.82 -6.52
C GLY A 688 31.20 -3.33 -7.28
N THR A 689 31.15 -2.17 -7.95
CA THR A 689 32.28 -1.54 -8.65
C THR A 689 33.13 -0.64 -7.75
N MET A 690 33.04 -0.84 -6.43
CA MET A 690 33.90 -0.21 -5.43
C MET A 690 35.38 -0.50 -5.72
N THR A 691 36.20 0.54 -5.74
CA THR A 691 37.66 0.43 -5.84
C THR A 691 38.27 -0.11 -4.54
N ASP A 692 39.53 -0.53 -4.55
CA ASP A 692 40.23 -0.96 -3.33
C ASP A 692 40.29 0.16 -2.26
N ASP A 693 40.27 1.45 -2.67
CA ASP A 693 40.15 2.59 -1.76
C ASP A 693 38.72 2.77 -1.23
N ASP A 694 37.68 2.54 -2.03
CA ASP A 694 36.30 2.51 -1.52
C ASP A 694 36.11 1.35 -0.52
N TRP A 695 36.65 0.17 -0.80
CA TRP A 695 36.68 -0.95 0.16
C TRP A 695 37.43 -0.59 1.44
N THR A 696 38.55 0.12 1.31
CA THR A 696 39.34 0.61 2.47
C THR A 696 38.58 1.67 3.27
N ARG A 697 37.88 2.61 2.62
CA ARG A 697 37.01 3.61 3.27
C ARG A 697 35.82 2.97 3.95
N LEU A 698 35.17 1.99 3.32
CA LEU A 698 34.07 1.24 3.92
C LEU A 698 34.56 0.47 5.15
N ALA A 699 35.63 -0.33 5.03
CA ALA A 699 36.16 -1.15 6.12
C ALA A 699 36.55 -0.32 7.36
N ARG A 700 37.06 0.92 7.17
CA ARG A 700 37.34 1.85 8.27
C ARG A 700 36.08 2.32 9.02
N ARG A 701 34.95 2.45 8.33
CA ARG A 701 33.65 2.85 8.93
C ARG A 701 32.79 1.69 9.42
N MET A 702 33.07 0.45 9.00
CA MET A 702 32.27 -0.72 9.38
C MET A 702 32.23 -1.00 10.90
N SER A 703 33.28 -0.69 11.67
CA SER A 703 33.24 -0.87 13.14
C SER A 703 32.26 0.10 13.79
N GLU A 704 32.43 1.41 13.53
CA GLU A 704 31.57 2.49 14.02
C GLU A 704 30.09 2.24 13.67
N ILE A 705 29.82 1.75 12.46
CA ILE A 705 28.45 1.44 11.99
C ILE A 705 27.90 0.14 12.60
N SER A 706 28.75 -0.84 12.90
CA SER A 706 28.34 -2.11 13.52
C SER A 706 28.18 -2.01 15.05
N GLU A 707 28.77 -0.99 15.67
CA GLU A 707 28.69 -0.71 17.11
C GLU A 707 27.60 0.34 17.43
N ALA A 708 27.16 1.12 16.44
CA ALA A 708 26.09 2.12 16.57
C ALA A 708 24.74 1.49 17.00
N PRO A 709 24.05 2.03 18.03
CA PRO A 709 22.77 1.52 18.53
C PRO A 709 21.57 1.96 17.67
N LEU A 710 21.62 1.66 16.37
CA LEU A 710 20.55 1.93 15.40
C LEU A 710 19.69 0.66 15.16
N PHE A 711 18.42 0.73 15.51
CA PHE A 711 17.44 -0.33 15.29
C PHE A 711 16.57 0.00 14.07
N ILE A 712 16.40 -0.95 13.14
CA ILE A 712 15.60 -0.77 11.91
C ILE A 712 14.50 -1.84 11.86
N ASP A 713 13.26 -1.40 11.66
CA ASP A 713 12.09 -2.26 11.44
C ASP A 713 11.41 -1.90 10.11
N ASP A 714 11.34 -2.87 9.20
CA ASP A 714 10.76 -2.78 7.85
C ASP A 714 9.52 -3.68 7.69
N SER A 715 8.76 -3.88 8.77
CA SER A 715 7.49 -4.61 8.74
C SER A 715 6.41 -3.82 7.98
N PRO A 716 5.74 -4.38 6.96
CA PRO A 716 4.69 -3.68 6.23
C PRO A 716 3.44 -3.48 7.11
N ASN A 717 2.67 -2.42 6.81
CA ASN A 717 1.36 -2.13 7.40
C ASN A 717 1.32 -1.96 8.94
N MET A 718 2.45 -1.67 9.61
CA MET A 718 2.50 -1.55 11.08
C MET A 718 1.47 -0.57 11.65
N THR A 719 0.81 -0.99 12.72
CA THR A 719 -0.09 -0.13 13.50
C THR A 719 0.68 0.74 14.50
N ILE A 720 0.07 1.82 14.96
CA ILE A 720 0.67 2.69 15.98
C ILE A 720 0.83 1.94 17.32
N MET A 721 -0.01 0.94 17.61
CA MET A 721 0.11 0.11 18.82
C MET A 721 1.35 -0.79 18.76
N GLU A 722 1.64 -1.41 17.61
CA GLU A 722 2.88 -2.17 17.41
C GLU A 722 4.11 -1.27 17.53
N ILE A 723 4.10 -0.09 16.90
CA ILE A 723 5.20 0.87 16.96
C ILE A 723 5.43 1.34 18.40
N ARG A 724 4.36 1.64 19.16
CA ARG A 724 4.42 1.95 20.60
C ARG A 724 5.00 0.79 21.42
N ALA A 725 4.54 -0.44 21.20
CA ALA A 725 5.02 -1.62 21.92
C ALA A 725 6.51 -1.93 21.62
N LYS A 726 6.93 -1.76 20.37
CA LYS A 726 8.34 -1.89 19.93
C LYS A 726 9.21 -0.77 20.53
N ALA A 727 8.74 0.48 20.48
CA ALA A 727 9.46 1.64 21.01
C ALA A 727 9.60 1.60 22.56
N ARG A 728 8.53 1.29 23.31
CA ARG A 728 8.58 1.03 24.77
C ARG A 728 9.63 -0.04 25.11
N ARG A 729 9.64 -1.16 24.37
CA ARG A 729 10.59 -2.26 24.56
C ARG A 729 12.04 -1.87 24.28
N LEU A 730 12.29 -0.99 23.30
CA LEU A 730 13.62 -0.43 23.03
C LEU A 730 14.02 0.59 24.10
N LYS A 731 13.11 1.45 24.56
CA LYS A 731 13.37 2.41 25.66
C LYS A 731 13.80 1.70 26.94
N GLN A 732 13.09 0.64 27.34
CA GLN A 732 13.41 -0.16 28.53
C GLN A 732 14.74 -0.93 28.46
N ARG A 733 15.20 -1.31 27.26
CA ARG A 733 16.39 -2.19 27.09
C ARG A 733 17.66 -1.47 26.66
N HIS A 734 17.52 -0.34 25.96
CA HIS A 734 18.62 0.34 25.29
C HIS A 734 18.54 1.87 25.42
N ASP A 735 17.67 2.40 26.28
CA ASP A 735 17.45 3.85 26.50
C ASP A 735 17.35 4.65 25.19
N LEU A 736 16.35 4.26 24.38
CA LEU A 736 15.95 4.93 23.15
C LEU A 736 15.92 6.47 23.32
N LYS A 737 16.60 7.16 22.39
CA LYS A 737 16.73 8.63 22.34
C LYS A 737 16.11 9.27 21.11
N LEU A 738 15.86 8.54 20.01
CA LEU A 738 15.26 9.09 18.79
C LEU A 738 14.38 8.06 18.10
N ILE A 739 13.18 8.46 17.65
CA ILE A 739 12.30 7.66 16.79
C ILE A 739 12.17 8.35 15.42
N ILE A 740 12.26 7.59 14.34
CA ILE A 740 12.02 8.06 12.96
C ILE A 740 10.98 7.15 12.29
N LEU A 741 9.98 7.74 11.64
CA LEU A 741 8.90 7.05 10.90
C LEU A 741 8.91 7.48 9.42
N ASP A 742 9.01 6.53 8.49
CA ASP A 742 9.20 6.80 7.05
C ASP A 742 8.26 5.95 6.15
N TYR A 743 7.14 6.45 5.62
CA TYR A 743 6.50 7.76 5.84
C TYR A 743 5.08 7.58 6.39
N MET A 744 4.59 8.53 7.19
CA MET A 744 3.43 8.31 8.05
C MET A 744 2.09 8.13 7.30
N GLN A 745 1.97 8.61 6.07
CA GLN A 745 0.79 8.40 5.23
C GLN A 745 0.60 6.94 4.75
N LEU A 746 1.51 6.01 5.05
CA LEU A 746 1.29 4.57 4.87
C LEU A 746 0.66 3.86 6.10
N MET A 747 0.46 4.58 7.20
CA MET A 747 -0.20 4.02 8.39
C MET A 747 -1.68 3.73 8.14
N THR A 748 -2.20 2.67 8.78
CA THR A 748 -3.62 2.33 8.79
C THR A 748 -4.10 2.14 10.23
N SER A 749 -5.35 2.53 10.51
CA SER A 749 -5.96 2.49 11.84
C SER A 749 -6.60 1.15 12.22
N GLY A 750 -6.64 0.20 11.27
CA GLY A 750 -7.43 -1.03 11.36
C GLY A 750 -8.96 -0.83 11.34
N LYS A 751 -9.43 0.42 11.39
CA LYS A 751 -10.86 0.79 11.53
C LYS A 751 -11.39 1.37 10.23
N LYS A 752 -12.71 1.26 10.02
CA LYS A 752 -13.41 2.03 8.97
C LYS A 752 -13.63 3.45 9.47
N VAL A 753 -12.90 4.40 8.89
CA VAL A 753 -13.01 5.85 9.18
C VAL A 753 -13.74 6.54 8.02
N GLU A 754 -14.51 7.59 8.28
CA GLU A 754 -15.29 8.28 7.22
C GLU A 754 -14.42 9.14 6.29
N SER A 755 -13.26 9.59 6.76
CA SER A 755 -12.34 10.42 5.98
C SER A 755 -10.88 10.18 6.39
N ARG A 756 -9.97 10.11 5.41
CA ARG A 756 -8.51 9.99 5.64
C ARG A 756 -7.97 11.16 6.47
N GLN A 757 -8.60 12.34 6.42
CA GLN A 757 -8.23 13.49 7.25
C GLN A 757 -8.49 13.25 8.74
N GLN A 758 -9.56 12.52 9.10
CA GLN A 758 -9.82 12.12 10.49
C GLN A 758 -8.78 11.09 10.94
N GLU A 759 -8.48 10.12 10.09
CA GLU A 759 -7.51 9.06 10.38
C GLU A 759 -6.09 9.60 10.60
N VAL A 760 -5.59 10.48 9.71
CA VAL A 760 -4.29 11.14 9.89
C VAL A 760 -4.29 12.07 11.12
N SER A 761 -5.43 12.64 11.51
CA SER A 761 -5.57 13.40 12.76
C SER A 761 -5.51 12.52 14.01
N GLU A 762 -6.03 11.29 13.96
CA GLU A 762 -5.86 10.31 15.03
C GLU A 762 -4.38 9.90 15.14
N PHE A 763 -3.71 9.59 14.02
CA PHE A 763 -2.27 9.28 14.03
C PHE A 763 -1.44 10.45 14.57
N SER A 764 -1.69 11.67 14.11
CA SER A 764 -1.04 12.91 14.59
C SER A 764 -1.01 12.97 16.11
N ARG A 765 -2.19 12.86 16.73
CA ARG A 765 -2.35 12.91 18.18
C ARG A 765 -1.72 11.69 18.88
N GLN A 766 -1.87 10.48 18.34
CA GLN A 766 -1.27 9.28 18.94
C GLN A 766 0.26 9.29 18.89
N LEU A 767 0.88 9.89 17.87
CA LEU A 767 2.33 10.08 17.74
C LEU A 767 2.85 11.16 18.69
N LYS A 768 2.13 12.29 18.83
CA LYS A 768 2.48 13.31 19.83
C LYS A 768 2.40 12.77 21.26
N LEU A 769 1.41 11.91 21.54
CA LEU A 769 1.32 11.19 22.82
C LEU A 769 2.47 10.20 22.98
N LEU A 770 2.86 9.44 21.95
CA LEU A 770 4.00 8.51 22.00
C LEU A 770 5.34 9.21 22.28
N ALA A 771 5.58 10.38 21.66
CA ALA A 771 6.78 11.18 21.89
C ALA A 771 6.91 11.63 23.36
N LYS A 772 5.79 12.12 23.93
CA LYS A 772 5.71 12.49 25.35
C LYS A 772 5.85 11.29 26.29
N GLU A 773 5.10 10.22 26.03
CA GLU A 773 5.07 8.97 26.82
C GLU A 773 6.45 8.34 27.00
N LEU A 774 7.32 8.44 25.98
CA LEU A 774 8.67 7.89 26.00
C LEU A 774 9.77 8.90 26.32
N GLU A 775 9.43 10.18 26.47
CA GLU A 775 10.37 11.30 26.61
C GLU A 775 11.44 11.30 25.49
N VAL A 776 10.99 11.14 24.25
CA VAL A 776 11.86 10.95 23.08
C VAL A 776 11.40 11.83 21.91
N PRO A 777 12.31 12.55 21.22
CA PRO A 777 11.99 13.18 19.94
C PRO A 777 11.53 12.14 18.92
N LEU A 778 10.38 12.40 18.32
CA LEU A 778 9.78 11.59 17.25
C LEU A 778 9.76 12.39 15.95
N VAL A 779 10.56 11.97 14.98
CA VAL A 779 10.58 12.50 13.62
C VAL A 779 9.62 11.68 12.75
N ALA A 780 8.52 12.29 12.31
CA ALA A 780 7.64 11.67 11.32
C ALA A 780 7.85 12.34 9.96
N ILE A 781 8.19 11.52 8.96
CA ILE A 781 8.33 11.96 7.57
C ILE A 781 6.95 12.00 6.94
N SER A 782 6.68 13.12 6.27
CA SER A 782 5.40 13.47 5.66
C SER A 782 5.62 13.98 4.23
N GLN A 783 4.63 13.82 3.36
CA GLN A 783 4.65 14.44 2.03
C GLN A 783 3.88 15.77 2.03
N LEU A 784 4.28 16.71 1.17
CA LEU A 784 3.64 18.01 1.00
C LEU A 784 2.62 18.01 -0.14
N ASN A 785 1.49 18.69 0.07
CA ASN A 785 0.53 18.98 -0.99
C ASN A 785 1.12 19.97 -2.00
N ARG A 786 0.56 20.00 -3.21
CA ARG A 786 1.04 20.77 -4.38
C ARG A 786 0.79 22.29 -4.32
N GLY A 787 0.42 22.81 -3.15
CA GLY A 787 0.23 24.24 -2.90
C GLY A 787 1.42 25.16 -3.21
N PRO A 788 2.70 24.74 -3.05
CA PRO A 788 3.85 25.55 -3.42
C PRO A 788 3.96 25.79 -4.93
N GLU A 789 3.55 24.81 -5.74
CA GLU A 789 3.85 24.76 -7.18
C GLU A 789 3.00 25.75 -7.99
N GLN A 790 1.94 26.28 -7.39
CA GLN A 790 1.10 27.35 -7.93
C GLN A 790 1.54 28.74 -7.48
N ARG A 791 2.57 28.86 -6.63
CA ARG A 791 3.13 30.14 -6.17
C ARG A 791 4.40 30.49 -6.94
N THR A 792 4.59 31.78 -7.21
CA THR A 792 5.75 32.32 -7.96
C THR A 792 7.09 32.02 -7.30
N ASP A 793 7.13 31.88 -5.97
CA ASP A 793 8.34 31.59 -5.20
C ASP A 793 8.65 30.09 -5.10
N LYS A 794 7.69 29.22 -5.43
CA LYS A 794 7.77 27.74 -5.40
C LYS A 794 8.21 27.12 -4.05
N LYS A 795 8.44 27.92 -3.01
CA LYS A 795 8.90 27.49 -1.68
C LYS A 795 7.76 26.90 -0.85
N PRO A 796 7.97 25.81 -0.11
CA PRO A 796 6.95 25.21 0.74
C PRO A 796 6.66 26.02 2.00
N MET A 797 5.42 25.98 2.47
CA MET A 797 4.89 26.65 3.65
C MET A 797 4.03 25.69 4.50
N LEU A 798 3.74 26.03 5.75
CA LEU A 798 2.91 25.20 6.66
C LEU A 798 1.53 24.86 6.07
N SER A 799 0.93 25.83 5.35
CA SER A 799 -0.36 25.69 4.66
C SER A 799 -0.42 24.56 3.62
N ASP A 800 0.72 24.01 3.23
CA ASP A 800 0.84 22.95 2.23
C ASP A 800 0.80 21.55 2.87
N LEU A 801 0.71 21.42 4.20
CA LEU A 801 0.31 20.21 4.92
C LEU A 801 -1.23 20.01 4.90
N ARG A 802 -1.91 20.43 3.83
CA ARG A 802 -3.32 20.87 3.88
C ARG A 802 -4.36 19.76 4.09
N GLU A 803 -3.98 18.49 3.92
CA GLU A 803 -4.82 17.35 4.30
C GLU A 803 -4.66 16.94 5.78
N SER A 804 -3.88 17.71 6.55
CA SER A 804 -3.44 17.36 7.89
C SER A 804 -3.18 18.58 8.77
N GLY A 805 -4.15 19.50 8.86
CA GLY A 805 -4.06 20.67 9.76
C GLY A 805 -3.88 20.30 11.26
N SER A 806 -4.19 19.05 11.61
CA SER A 806 -3.84 18.40 12.89
C SER A 806 -2.33 18.20 13.06
N LEU A 807 -1.59 17.74 12.04
CA LEU A 807 -0.12 17.63 12.08
C LEU A 807 0.53 19.00 12.27
N GLU A 808 -0.01 20.04 11.61
CA GLU A 808 0.47 21.42 11.83
C GLU A 808 0.26 21.86 13.28
N GLN A 809 -0.84 21.46 13.93
CA GLN A 809 -1.15 21.83 15.32
C GLN A 809 -0.34 21.01 16.34
N ASP A 810 -0.38 19.68 16.27
CA ASP A 810 0.21 18.76 17.25
C ASP A 810 1.74 18.81 17.27
N ALA A 811 2.39 19.01 16.12
CA ALA A 811 3.84 19.10 16.03
C ALA A 811 4.41 20.28 16.83
N ASP A 812 5.58 20.10 17.43
CA ASP A 812 6.34 21.18 18.06
C ASP A 812 7.29 21.85 17.07
N MET A 813 7.70 21.10 16.05
CA MET A 813 8.65 21.53 15.04
C MET A 813 8.21 21.02 13.66
N VAL A 814 8.32 21.87 12.63
CA VAL A 814 8.04 21.51 11.23
C VAL A 814 9.19 22.00 10.36
N MET A 815 9.88 21.06 9.71
CA MET A 815 10.94 21.30 8.74
C MET A 815 10.42 20.99 7.33
N LEU A 816 10.55 21.95 6.41
CA LEU A 816 10.13 21.82 5.02
C LEU A 816 11.35 21.83 4.11
N ILE A 817 11.54 20.79 3.29
CA ILE A 817 12.66 20.73 2.34
C ILE A 817 12.28 21.48 1.06
N SER A 818 13.04 22.52 0.71
CA SER A 818 13.06 23.09 -0.63
C SER A 818 14.38 22.80 -1.34
N ARG A 819 14.33 22.73 -2.67
CA ARG A 819 15.49 22.59 -3.56
C ARG A 819 15.28 23.52 -4.75
N PRO A 820 16.09 24.58 -4.92
CA PRO A 820 15.95 25.49 -6.06
C PRO A 820 16.20 24.77 -7.39
N ASP A 821 17.27 23.96 -7.42
CA ASP A 821 17.69 23.14 -8.56
C ASP A 821 16.68 22.05 -9.00
N ALA A 822 15.65 21.80 -8.18
CA ALA A 822 14.53 20.94 -8.53
C ALA A 822 13.63 21.53 -9.64
N PHE A 823 13.66 22.85 -9.80
CA PHE A 823 12.81 23.60 -10.70
C PHE A 823 13.59 24.18 -11.88
N GLU A 824 14.75 24.79 -11.61
CA GLU A 824 15.54 25.53 -12.58
C GLU A 824 16.98 24.99 -12.57
N ARG A 825 17.40 24.35 -13.67
CA ARG A 825 18.67 23.60 -13.76
C ARG A 825 19.90 24.51 -13.64
N ASP A 826 19.79 25.71 -14.19
CA ASP A 826 20.84 26.72 -14.21
C ASP A 826 20.72 27.69 -13.02
N ASP A 827 19.96 27.34 -11.98
CA ASP A 827 19.94 28.07 -10.72
C ASP A 827 21.36 28.10 -10.13
N PRO A 828 21.92 29.27 -9.77
CA PRO A 828 23.28 29.39 -9.24
C PRO A 828 23.52 28.62 -7.94
N ARG A 829 22.46 28.11 -7.29
CA ARG A 829 22.45 27.29 -6.08
C ARG A 829 22.37 25.78 -6.38
N ALA A 830 22.72 25.35 -7.58
CA ALA A 830 22.75 23.93 -7.96
C ALA A 830 23.64 23.11 -6.99
N GLY A 831 23.04 22.11 -6.34
CA GLY A 831 23.67 21.33 -5.27
C GLY A 831 23.34 21.78 -3.83
N GLU A 832 22.61 22.90 -3.65
CA GLU A 832 22.08 23.34 -2.36
C GLU A 832 20.64 22.83 -2.11
N ALA A 833 20.22 22.81 -0.86
CA ALA A 833 18.83 22.63 -0.43
C ALA A 833 18.55 23.53 0.78
N ASP A 834 17.35 24.10 0.83
CA ASP A 834 16.88 24.92 1.95
C ASP A 834 16.06 24.05 2.90
N LEU A 835 16.57 23.82 4.13
CA LEU A 835 15.81 23.28 5.25
C LEU A 835 15.07 24.44 5.93
N ILE A 836 13.81 24.64 5.56
CA ILE A 836 12.97 25.72 6.07
C ILE A 836 12.33 25.24 7.38
N LEU A 837 12.84 25.71 8.52
CA LEU A 837 12.24 25.52 9.84
C LEU A 837 11.00 26.40 9.96
N ALA A 838 9.89 25.95 9.37
CA ALA A 838 8.66 26.73 9.18
C ALA A 838 7.81 26.84 10.45
N LYS A 839 7.94 25.91 11.40
CA LYS A 839 7.39 26.00 12.75
C LYS A 839 8.43 25.55 13.78
N HIS A 840 8.54 26.28 14.87
CA HIS A 840 9.28 25.90 16.06
C HIS A 840 8.56 26.47 17.29
N ARG A 841 8.14 25.63 18.24
CA ARG A 841 7.43 26.07 19.46
C ARG A 841 8.35 26.71 20.51
N ASN A 842 9.62 26.29 20.55
CA ASN A 842 10.54 26.59 21.65
C ASN A 842 11.69 27.55 21.27
N GLY A 843 11.66 28.12 20.06
CA GLY A 843 12.73 28.97 19.53
C GLY A 843 12.35 29.60 18.19
N PRO A 844 13.29 30.27 17.52
CA PRO A 844 13.03 30.96 16.26
C PRO A 844 12.77 29.98 15.11
N THR A 845 12.06 30.48 14.09
CA THR A 845 12.02 29.89 12.75
C THR A 845 13.19 30.39 11.91
N ALA A 846 13.65 29.57 10.97
CA ALA A 846 14.86 29.84 10.18
C ALA A 846 14.78 29.17 8.80
N THR A 847 15.74 29.47 7.92
CA THR A 847 16.02 28.68 6.71
C THR A 847 17.50 28.37 6.68
N ILE A 848 17.84 27.10 6.84
CA ILE A 848 19.21 26.61 6.87
C ILE A 848 19.54 26.08 5.48
N THR A 849 20.63 26.56 4.86
CA THR A 849 21.06 26.05 3.56
C THR A 849 22.10 24.95 3.75
N VAL A 850 21.84 23.77 3.18
CA VAL A 850 22.72 22.59 3.22
C VAL A 850 23.11 22.16 1.81
N ALA A 851 24.28 21.54 1.64
CA ALA A 851 24.63 20.87 0.39
C ALA A 851 23.88 19.53 0.31
N HIS A 852 23.14 19.29 -0.78
CA HIS A 852 22.52 17.99 -1.03
C HIS A 852 23.47 17.10 -1.85
N GLN A 853 23.90 15.99 -1.28
CA GLN A 853 24.83 15.04 -1.90
C GLN A 853 24.13 13.69 -2.10
N LEU A 854 23.02 13.71 -2.82
CA LEU A 854 22.10 12.58 -2.96
C LEU A 854 22.72 11.37 -3.69
N HIS A 855 23.80 11.57 -4.44
CA HIS A 855 24.62 10.48 -4.99
C HIS A 855 25.35 9.67 -3.91
N TYR A 856 25.52 10.23 -2.71
CA TYR A 856 25.92 9.55 -1.46
C TYR A 856 24.74 9.31 -0.51
N SER A 857 23.49 9.49 -0.94
CA SER A 857 22.28 9.43 -0.09
C SER A 857 22.33 10.28 1.19
N ARG A 858 22.93 11.47 1.11
CA ARG A 858 23.11 12.36 2.27
C ARG A 858 22.91 13.84 1.92
N PHE A 859 22.61 14.64 2.94
CA PHE A 859 22.86 16.08 2.96
C PHE A 859 24.07 16.36 3.87
N SER A 860 24.63 17.58 3.79
CA SER A 860 25.70 18.02 4.70
C SER A 860 25.80 19.55 4.77
N ASP A 861 26.31 20.08 5.87
CA ASP A 861 26.64 21.50 6.02
C ASP A 861 27.47 22.04 4.85
N ILE A 862 27.20 23.29 4.48
CA ILE A 862 28.07 24.07 3.61
C ILE A 862 29.21 24.63 4.47
N ALA A 863 30.44 24.57 3.96
CA ALA A 863 31.59 25.13 4.69
C ALA A 863 31.47 26.66 4.78
N ARG A 864 31.30 27.20 5.99
CA ARG A 864 31.45 28.63 6.27
C ARG A 864 32.90 29.03 5.90
N GLY A 865 33.05 30.03 5.02
CA GLY A 865 34.33 30.51 4.48
C GLY A 865 35.01 31.59 5.33
#